data_AF-A0A971E3J8-F1
#
_entry.id   AF-A0A971E3J8-F1
#
_cell.length_a   1.000
_cell.length_b   1.000
_cell.length_c   1.000
_cell.angle_alpha   90.00
_cell.angle_beta   90.00
_cell.angle_gamma   90.00
#
_symmetry.space_group_name_H-M   'P 1'
#
loop_
_entity.id
_entity.type
_entity.pdbx_description
1 polymer ?
#
loop_
_entity_poly.entity_id
_entity_poly.type
_entity_poly.pdbx_seq_one_letter_code
_entity_poly.pdbx_strand_id
1 'polypeptide(L)'
;GHRVRVRLRAGDFSETARAIEQQQEEERQRYVEELLSDSSPSPAHRKREAEGSRAKQSVLYGRDISAAPSRVSDIVSEDPRVVIEGRIFELESRPLKNGKTLVSFCITDDTDSIQVKVFDTEEGNLAQSLSEGDWVVVEGATRYDSFSRELVVTARNIVRGEAPSGVDDAPVKRVELHLHTKMSAMDSVVDCSEAVKMAAQWGHPAIAVTDHGVVQSFPEAFRTGAKHGIKIIYGMEGYLIDDPGEGVDSESGDNDQGETGEYHHVVILAKNQTGLKNLYRLVSKSHLEHFYKKPRILRHELAELREGLILGSACEAGELFRAVVSGEPDEHLREIAAFYDYLEIQPIGNNAFMVQSGTVASRKDLEEMNRKIVQIGRELGKPVVATGDVHYLRPRDAIYRAILMAGQKYEDADNQAPLYLRTTGEMLEEFGYLGDSDAQWVVIEAPNEVAAMIEGGIRPMPEGLHSPKMEGAEEQIRDMSFSNARRIYGDPLPQVVQERLERELSAIIGNGFAVNYLIAYRVVAKSLEAGYQVGSRGSVGSSLVATMCHISEVNPLPPHYLCKGCKYSEFIVDGSVGTGFDLPAKDCPRCGQPLHKDGVDIPFETFMGFKGDKVPDIDLNFADVFLSDIHRFTEELFGSDRIYRAGTVATIADKTAYGFVKAYAEERNLTLRSAEITRLALGITGVKRSTGQHPGGLLVVPEGYDICDFCPVQYPADNRESRVITSHFSYHDSGIDECLTKLDLLGKVDPTTLKMLEDLTGIAPTDIPLHDPDTLAIFSGMEPLGISGEELGLTVGSLGIPEFNTPFLRQILEEVRPKTFDELIKIMGLSHGKDVWLNNAQDLISSKAASSLSEVICCRDDIMLALIHKGMDKALAFSIMEKVRKGRPLSEEDEEAIEKVGMPNWYVNSCKKITYLFPKAHAAAYVFMAVRLAYFKVHYPLEFYAAYLSTRCDSFDPVATVDGIGAVRARIAEIRSKGDAATPREVALADELEVVLEAQLRGVRFLPVDIYNSEPRAFTIEEGCLRMPFVSIPGLGISAGESIVSARRERPFTSLEDLRSRTKLTKTLIDLMCSMGVLRDLPETDQLSLFA
;
A
#
# COMPACT_ATOMS: atom_id res chain seq x y z
N GLY A 1 19.21 -15.40 -67.42
CA GLY A 1 18.61 -16.20 -66.34
C GLY A 1 19.44 -17.43 -66.08
N HIS A 2 20.26 -17.42 -65.04
CA HIS A 2 20.85 -18.63 -64.46
C HIS A 2 20.78 -18.49 -62.94
N ARG A 3 19.95 -19.32 -62.31
CA ARG A 3 19.92 -19.48 -60.85
C ARG A 3 20.79 -20.68 -60.50
N VAL A 4 21.88 -20.45 -59.78
CA VAL A 4 22.68 -21.52 -59.18
C VAL A 4 22.02 -21.89 -57.85
N ARG A 5 21.82 -23.19 -57.63
CA ARG A 5 21.27 -23.74 -56.38
C ARG A 5 22.42 -24.31 -55.56
N VAL A 6 22.81 -23.59 -54.50
CA VAL A 6 23.77 -24.11 -53.52
C VAL A 6 23.00 -24.87 -52.45
N ARG A 7 23.42 -26.10 -52.17
CA ARG A 7 22.85 -26.95 -51.12
C ARG A 7 23.91 -27.09 -50.03
N LEU A 8 23.75 -26.36 -48.93
CA LEU A 8 24.61 -26.48 -47.75
C LEU A 8 24.15 -27.70 -46.93
N ARG A 9 25.10 -28.55 -46.56
CA ARG A 9 24.93 -29.60 -45.55
C ARG A 9 25.68 -29.14 -44.31
N ALA A 10 25.00 -29.08 -43.17
CA ALA A 10 25.67 -28.91 -41.88
C ALA A 10 26.58 -30.13 -41.66
N GLY A 11 27.88 -29.87 -41.51
CA GLY A 11 28.83 -30.87 -41.02
C GLY A 11 28.66 -31.03 -39.51
N ASP A 12 29.10 -32.17 -38.98
CA ASP A 12 29.22 -32.36 -37.54
C ASP A 12 30.43 -31.55 -37.05
N PHE A 13 30.16 -30.43 -36.37
CA PHE A 13 31.18 -29.53 -35.81
C PHE A 13 31.42 -29.80 -34.32
N SER A 14 30.95 -30.93 -33.77
CA SER A 14 31.06 -31.22 -32.34
C SER A 14 32.52 -31.28 -31.85
N GLU A 15 33.46 -31.77 -32.67
CA GLU A 15 34.89 -31.75 -32.31
C GLU A 15 35.48 -30.35 -32.39
N THR A 16 35.06 -29.52 -33.34
CA THR A 16 35.53 -28.13 -33.44
C THR A 16 34.96 -27.28 -32.31
N ALA A 17 33.70 -27.49 -31.93
CA ALA A 17 33.06 -26.84 -30.79
C ALA A 17 33.76 -27.22 -29.48
N ARG A 18 34.06 -28.51 -29.26
CA ARG A 18 34.82 -28.95 -28.08
C ARG A 18 36.24 -28.38 -28.03
N ALA A 19 36.91 -28.27 -29.18
CA ALA A 19 38.23 -27.65 -29.24
C ALA A 19 38.17 -26.13 -28.92
N ILE A 20 37.14 -25.43 -29.38
CA ILE A 20 36.92 -24.00 -29.06
C ILE A 20 36.56 -23.83 -27.58
N GLU A 21 35.69 -24.66 -27.02
CA GLU A 21 35.35 -24.64 -25.59
C GLU A 21 36.58 -24.91 -24.72
N GLN A 22 37.41 -25.88 -25.10
CA GLN A 22 38.62 -26.19 -24.36
C GLN A 22 39.67 -25.06 -24.45
N GLN A 23 39.79 -24.42 -25.62
CA GLN A 23 40.66 -23.26 -25.79
C GLN A 23 40.15 -22.05 -24.99
N GLN A 24 38.83 -21.83 -24.96
CA GLN A 24 38.20 -20.77 -24.16
C GLN A 24 38.37 -21.01 -22.66
N GLU A 25 38.29 -22.26 -22.20
CA GLU A 25 38.53 -22.60 -20.78
C GLU A 25 39.99 -22.40 -20.38
N GLU A 26 40.95 -22.74 -21.25
CA GLU A 26 42.38 -22.51 -21.02
C GLU A 26 42.73 -21.01 -21.05
N GLU A 27 42.13 -20.22 -21.94
CA GLU A 27 42.27 -18.75 -21.96
C GLU A 27 41.63 -18.11 -20.72
N ARG A 28 40.47 -18.62 -20.27
CA ARG A 28 39.79 -18.17 -19.04
C ARG A 28 40.60 -18.50 -17.79
N GLN A 29 41.23 -19.67 -17.71
CA GLN A 29 42.12 -20.02 -16.61
C GLN A 29 43.38 -19.16 -16.58
N ARG A 30 43.99 -18.87 -17.73
CA ARG A 30 45.13 -17.93 -17.79
C ARG A 30 44.73 -16.52 -17.38
N TYR A 31 43.57 -16.04 -17.82
CA TYR A 31 43.06 -14.72 -17.46
C TYR A 31 42.78 -14.61 -15.94
N VAL A 32 42.24 -15.67 -15.34
CA VAL A 32 42.04 -15.76 -13.88
C VAL A 32 43.37 -15.80 -13.12
N GLU A 33 44.38 -16.54 -13.59
CA GLU A 33 45.72 -16.53 -12.99
C GLU A 33 46.40 -15.16 -13.11
N GLU A 34 46.19 -14.44 -14.22
CA GLU A 34 46.72 -13.10 -14.45
C GLU A 34 46.05 -12.07 -13.51
N LEU A 35 44.73 -12.13 -13.35
CA LEU A 35 43.93 -11.35 -12.38
C LEU A 35 44.32 -11.60 -10.91
N LEU A 36 44.67 -12.84 -10.58
CA LEU A 36 45.15 -13.21 -9.24
C LEU A 36 46.59 -12.75 -8.99
N SER A 37 47.38 -12.54 -10.05
CA SER A 37 48.77 -12.06 -9.93
C SER A 37 48.90 -10.54 -9.83
N ASP A 38 48.00 -9.78 -10.47
CA ASP A 38 48.07 -8.30 -10.54
C ASP A 38 47.41 -7.56 -9.34
N SER A 39 46.73 -8.28 -8.43
CA SER A 39 46.01 -7.68 -7.30
C SER A 39 46.71 -7.86 -5.94
N SER A 40 48.01 -8.15 -5.92
CA SER A 40 48.77 -8.28 -4.67
C SER A 40 49.69 -7.07 -4.40
N PRO A 41 49.32 -6.13 -3.50
CA PRO A 41 50.25 -5.12 -3.04
C PRO A 41 51.37 -5.78 -2.22
N SER A 42 52.61 -5.33 -2.43
CA SER A 42 53.80 -5.95 -1.85
C SER A 42 53.74 -6.02 -0.31
N PRO A 43 54.37 -7.03 0.33
CA PRO A 43 54.35 -7.22 1.78
C PRO A 43 54.90 -6.05 2.61
N ALA A 44 55.61 -5.11 1.98
CA ALA A 44 56.18 -3.95 2.63
C ALA A 44 55.16 -2.81 2.87
N HIS A 45 54.07 -2.76 2.11
CA HIS A 45 53.03 -1.72 2.28
C HIS A 45 52.03 -2.06 3.38
N ARG A 46 51.73 -3.37 3.59
CA ARG A 46 50.82 -3.86 4.65
C ARG A 46 51.29 -3.57 6.07
N LYS A 47 52.59 -3.34 6.26
CA LYS A 47 53.16 -3.13 7.60
C LYS A 47 53.07 -1.68 8.10
N ARG A 48 52.68 -0.72 7.24
CA ARG A 48 52.59 0.71 7.60
C ARG A 48 51.18 1.20 7.93
N GLU A 49 50.13 0.53 7.44
CA GLU A 49 48.73 0.89 7.77
C GLU A 49 48.17 0.16 9.00
N ALA A 50 48.80 -0.96 9.41
CA ALA A 50 48.38 -1.72 10.60
C ALA A 50 48.79 -1.07 11.95
N GLU A 51 49.53 0.04 11.94
CA GLU A 51 49.97 0.77 13.14
C GLU A 51 49.37 2.19 13.19
N GLY A 52 48.06 2.30 12.95
CA GLY A 52 47.26 3.49 13.23
C GLY A 52 46.31 3.23 14.40
N SER A 53 46.67 3.70 15.60
CA SER A 53 45.80 4.01 16.76
C SER A 53 44.37 3.42 16.76
N ARG A 54 44.20 2.13 17.10
CA ARG A 54 42.87 1.57 17.45
C ARG A 54 42.40 2.17 18.78
N ALA A 55 41.38 3.02 18.72
CA ALA A 55 40.65 3.46 19.92
C ALA A 55 39.96 2.26 20.58
N LYS A 56 39.78 2.28 21.91
CA LYS A 56 39.10 1.22 22.66
C LYS A 56 37.65 1.08 22.17
N GLN A 57 37.31 -0.01 21.50
CA GLN A 57 35.93 -0.35 21.12
C GLN A 57 35.09 -0.61 22.37
N SER A 58 33.82 -0.20 22.37
CA SER A 58 32.92 -0.46 23.51
C SER A 58 32.44 -1.91 23.49
N VAL A 59 32.69 -2.65 24.57
CA VAL A 59 32.24 -4.04 24.73
C VAL A 59 30.74 -4.06 25.01
N LEU A 60 29.96 -4.74 24.16
CA LEU A 60 28.52 -4.90 24.30
C LEU A 60 28.16 -6.21 25.04
N TYR A 61 28.92 -7.28 24.80
CA TYR A 61 28.73 -8.57 25.46
C TYR A 61 30.06 -9.32 25.60
N GLY A 62 30.30 -9.98 26.73
CA GLY A 62 31.50 -10.79 26.96
C GLY A 62 32.77 -9.95 27.20
N ARG A 63 33.80 -10.16 26.38
CA ARG A 63 35.13 -9.52 26.45
C ARG A 63 35.45 -8.75 25.17
N ASP A 64 36.48 -7.92 25.23
CA ASP A 64 37.00 -7.20 24.06
C ASP A 64 37.57 -8.17 22.99
N ILE A 65 37.47 -7.80 21.71
CA ILE A 65 37.88 -8.62 20.56
C ILE A 65 39.05 -7.94 19.84
N SER A 66 40.23 -8.54 19.90
CA SER A 66 41.45 -7.98 19.26
C SER A 66 41.79 -8.61 17.90
N ALA A 67 41.23 -9.79 17.60
CA ALA A 67 41.48 -10.52 16.36
C ALA A 67 40.78 -9.84 15.17
N ALA A 68 41.39 -9.94 13.98
CA ALA A 68 40.80 -9.39 12.76
C ALA A 68 39.62 -10.26 12.29
N PRO A 69 38.51 -9.65 11.83
CA PRO A 69 37.36 -10.39 11.32
C PRO A 69 37.66 -11.08 9.99
N SER A 70 37.12 -12.29 9.81
CA SER A 70 37.02 -13.01 8.53
C SER A 70 35.74 -12.62 7.78
N ARG A 71 35.69 -12.83 6.47
CA ARG A 71 34.46 -12.63 5.68
C ARG A 71 33.40 -13.65 6.05
N VAL A 72 32.13 -13.25 6.03
CA VAL A 72 30.99 -14.12 6.34
C VAL A 72 30.82 -15.20 5.27
N SER A 73 31.18 -14.91 4.02
CA SER A 73 31.21 -15.88 2.91
C SER A 73 32.19 -17.04 3.12
N ASP A 74 33.23 -16.86 3.94
CA ASP A 74 34.25 -17.89 4.17
C ASP A 74 33.77 -18.96 5.17
N ILE A 75 32.61 -18.75 5.82
CA ILE A 75 32.05 -19.64 6.84
C ILE A 75 31.24 -20.76 6.19
N VAL A 76 31.92 -21.79 5.67
CA VAL A 76 31.26 -22.92 5.00
C VAL A 76 31.11 -24.18 5.87
N SER A 77 31.69 -24.19 7.07
CA SER A 77 31.66 -25.34 7.98
C SER A 77 31.59 -24.90 9.45
N GLU A 78 31.36 -25.85 10.35
CA GLU A 78 31.48 -25.60 11.79
C GLU A 78 32.91 -25.24 12.17
N ASP A 79 33.07 -24.23 13.02
CA ASP A 79 34.35 -23.78 13.52
C ASP A 79 34.19 -23.39 15.01
N PRO A 80 35.04 -23.91 15.92
CA PRO A 80 34.97 -23.60 17.35
C PRO A 80 35.26 -22.13 17.70
N ARG A 81 35.84 -21.35 16.79
CA ARG A 81 36.16 -19.92 16.96
C ARG A 81 36.23 -19.17 15.62
N VAL A 82 35.23 -18.33 15.36
CA VAL A 82 35.22 -17.34 14.27
C VAL A 82 35.13 -15.92 14.82
N VAL A 83 35.68 -14.96 14.08
CA VAL A 83 35.50 -13.52 14.33
C VAL A 83 34.95 -12.92 13.06
N ILE A 84 33.79 -12.28 13.11
CA ILE A 84 33.13 -11.66 11.96
C ILE A 84 32.70 -10.25 12.31
N GLU A 85 32.64 -9.40 11.30
CA GLU A 85 32.15 -8.02 11.42
C GLU A 85 31.03 -7.83 10.41
N GLY A 86 29.97 -7.15 10.80
CA GLY A 86 28.88 -6.87 9.89
C GLY A 86 27.83 -5.94 10.47
N ARG A 87 26.95 -5.47 9.58
CA ARG A 87 25.79 -4.65 9.91
C ARG A 87 24.62 -5.54 10.32
N ILE A 88 23.96 -5.20 11.42
CA ILE A 88 22.70 -5.82 11.85
C ILE A 88 21.58 -5.34 10.93
N PHE A 89 20.80 -6.28 10.38
CA PHE A 89 19.62 -5.95 9.56
C PHE A 89 18.33 -6.64 10.02
N GLU A 90 18.41 -7.46 11.06
CA GLU A 90 17.27 -8.11 11.70
C GLU A 90 17.65 -8.40 13.16
N LEU A 91 16.79 -8.05 14.12
CA LEU A 91 17.03 -8.26 15.55
C LEU A 91 15.76 -8.73 16.26
N GLU A 92 15.86 -9.89 16.91
CA GLU A 92 14.80 -10.46 17.74
C GLU A 92 15.30 -10.76 19.16
N SER A 93 14.42 -10.60 20.14
CA SER A 93 14.68 -11.05 21.50
C SER A 93 13.49 -11.83 22.03
N ARG A 94 13.75 -13.00 22.63
CA ARG A 94 12.71 -13.80 23.28
C ARG A 94 13.15 -14.32 24.66
N PRO A 95 12.32 -14.19 25.70
CA PRO A 95 12.59 -14.82 26.99
C PRO A 95 12.42 -16.34 26.89
N LEU A 96 13.32 -17.09 27.54
CA LEU A 96 13.29 -18.56 27.62
C LEU A 96 12.75 -19.01 28.97
N LYS A 97 12.14 -20.22 29.00
CA LYS A 97 11.56 -20.82 30.22
C LYS A 97 12.55 -21.03 31.37
N ASN A 98 13.86 -21.02 31.08
CA ASN A 98 14.93 -21.18 32.06
C ASN A 98 15.44 -19.85 32.65
N GLY A 99 14.75 -18.74 32.38
CA GLY A 99 15.09 -17.41 32.89
C GLY A 99 16.16 -16.66 32.06
N LYS A 100 16.69 -17.26 30.99
CA LYS A 100 17.61 -16.61 30.06
C LYS A 100 16.85 -15.90 28.95
N THR A 101 17.46 -14.91 28.31
CA THR A 101 16.94 -14.30 27.08
C THR A 101 17.74 -14.78 25.89
N LEU A 102 17.07 -15.29 24.84
CA LEU A 102 17.72 -15.52 23.55
C LEU A 102 17.64 -14.21 22.76
N VAL A 103 18.80 -13.62 22.49
CA VAL A 103 18.95 -12.54 21.51
C VAL A 103 19.43 -13.18 20.22
N SER A 104 18.68 -13.00 19.14
CA SER A 104 18.99 -13.52 17.81
C SER A 104 19.01 -12.36 16.84
N PHE A 105 20.08 -12.22 16.06
CA PHE A 105 20.18 -11.16 15.06
C PHE A 105 20.94 -11.65 13.83
N CYS A 106 20.66 -11.07 12.68
CA CYS A 106 21.37 -11.37 11.45
C CYS A 106 22.34 -10.24 11.12
N ILE A 107 23.58 -10.60 10.76
CA ILE A 107 24.58 -9.65 10.30
C ILE A 107 24.98 -9.94 8.85
N THR A 108 25.35 -8.89 8.12
CA THR A 108 25.93 -8.97 6.79
C THR A 108 27.20 -8.12 6.71
N ASP A 109 28.24 -8.64 6.07
CA ASP A 109 29.41 -7.88 5.64
C ASP A 109 29.33 -7.49 4.16
N ASP A 110 28.13 -7.65 3.57
CA ASP A 110 27.78 -7.53 2.16
C ASP A 110 28.38 -8.60 1.23
N THR A 111 29.21 -9.53 1.73
CA THR A 111 29.64 -10.71 0.95
C THR A 111 28.74 -11.91 1.18
N ASP A 112 28.20 -12.06 2.39
CA ASP A 112 27.17 -13.03 2.77
C ASP A 112 26.48 -12.52 4.07
N SER A 113 25.53 -13.28 4.58
CA SER A 113 24.84 -13.01 5.84
C SER A 113 24.75 -14.26 6.71
N ILE A 114 24.78 -14.08 8.02
CA ILE A 114 24.67 -15.19 8.97
C ILE A 114 23.89 -14.79 10.22
N GLN A 115 23.12 -15.74 10.76
CA GLN A 115 22.41 -15.56 12.02
C GLN A 115 23.36 -15.76 13.21
N VAL A 116 23.27 -14.84 14.17
CA VAL A 116 24.01 -14.83 15.42
C VAL A 116 23.04 -15.03 16.58
N LYS A 117 23.38 -15.92 17.52
CA LYS A 117 22.59 -16.24 18.71
C LYS A 117 23.39 -16.01 19.98
N VAL A 118 22.76 -15.38 20.96
CA VAL A 118 23.30 -15.14 22.31
C VAL A 118 22.30 -15.60 23.36
N PHE A 119 22.75 -16.40 24.33
CA PHE A 119 21.96 -16.81 25.49
C PHE A 119 22.34 -15.97 26.70
N ASP A 120 21.68 -14.82 26.86
CA ASP A 120 21.96 -13.84 27.90
C ASP A 120 21.40 -14.26 29.26
N THR A 121 22.17 -14.06 30.33
CA THR A 121 21.93 -14.64 31.66
C THR A 121 21.47 -13.67 32.75
N GLU A 122 21.51 -12.34 32.55
CA GLU A 122 21.03 -11.36 33.53
C GLU A 122 20.34 -10.16 32.83
N GLU A 123 19.16 -9.76 33.32
CA GLU A 123 18.41 -8.52 33.01
C GLU A 123 18.60 -7.88 31.61
N GLY A 124 18.48 -8.65 30.51
CA GLY A 124 18.06 -8.18 29.18
C GLY A 124 18.78 -6.99 28.51
N ASN A 125 19.97 -6.60 28.96
CA ASN A 125 20.58 -5.32 28.57
C ASN A 125 21.16 -5.35 27.14
N LEU A 126 21.58 -6.54 26.65
CA LEU A 126 22.16 -6.65 25.30
C LEU A 126 21.14 -6.28 24.20
N ALA A 127 19.91 -6.77 24.29
CA ALA A 127 18.87 -6.47 23.31
C ALA A 127 18.52 -4.97 23.25
N GLN A 128 18.64 -4.26 24.38
CA GLN A 128 18.42 -2.80 24.45
C GLN A 128 19.62 -2.00 23.92
N SER A 129 20.81 -2.60 23.90
CA SER A 129 22.06 -1.97 23.45
C SER A 129 22.35 -2.11 21.95
N LEU A 130 21.58 -2.97 21.26
CA LEU A 130 21.68 -3.23 19.83
C LEU A 130 20.47 -2.64 19.10
N SER A 131 20.70 -2.15 17.89
CA SER A 131 19.63 -1.71 16.99
C SER A 131 19.94 -2.14 15.56
N GLU A 132 18.90 -2.30 14.74
CA GLU A 132 19.09 -2.50 13.30
C GLU A 132 19.87 -1.32 12.71
N GLY A 133 20.84 -1.63 11.84
CA GLY A 133 21.80 -0.66 11.30
C GLY A 133 23.12 -0.56 12.07
N ASP A 134 23.20 -1.05 13.31
CA ASP A 134 24.46 -1.09 14.06
C ASP A 134 25.48 -2.00 13.38
N TRP A 135 26.75 -1.58 13.40
CA TRP A 135 27.87 -2.43 13.05
C TRP A 135 28.41 -3.09 14.31
N VAL A 136 28.67 -4.40 14.23
CA VAL A 136 29.18 -5.20 15.35
C VAL A 136 30.29 -6.12 14.89
N VAL A 137 31.26 -6.34 15.78
CA VAL A 137 32.24 -7.41 15.65
C VAL A 137 31.86 -8.51 16.64
N VAL A 138 31.69 -9.72 16.12
CA VAL A 138 31.22 -10.90 16.85
C VAL A 138 32.31 -11.96 16.85
N GLU A 139 32.70 -12.42 18.04
CA GLU A 139 33.52 -13.61 18.20
C GLU A 139 32.68 -14.75 18.79
N GLY A 140 32.66 -15.90 18.13
CA GLY A 140 31.78 -17.01 18.48
C GLY A 140 32.20 -18.35 17.92
N ALA A 141 31.34 -19.35 18.05
CA ALA A 141 31.51 -20.65 17.40
C ALA A 141 30.40 -20.86 16.37
N THR A 142 30.76 -21.29 15.16
CA THR A 142 29.80 -21.68 14.13
C THR A 142 29.32 -23.10 14.39
N ARG A 143 28.00 -23.30 14.44
CA ARG A 143 27.37 -24.61 14.65
C ARG A 143 26.21 -24.80 13.70
N TYR A 144 25.95 -26.04 13.30
CA TYR A 144 24.74 -26.38 12.58
C TYR A 144 23.55 -26.40 13.54
N ASP A 145 22.54 -25.58 13.26
CA ASP A 145 21.31 -25.53 14.01
C ASP A 145 20.27 -26.41 13.31
N SER A 146 19.80 -27.46 13.99
CA SER A 146 18.87 -28.43 13.41
C SER A 146 17.45 -27.89 13.23
N PHE A 147 17.09 -26.79 13.91
CA PHE A 147 15.80 -26.14 13.79
C PHE A 147 15.77 -25.24 12.55
N SER A 148 16.76 -24.36 12.38
CA SER A 148 16.88 -23.55 11.15
C SER A 148 17.48 -24.30 9.97
N ARG A 149 18.07 -25.48 10.21
CA ARG A 149 18.76 -26.34 9.22
C ARG A 149 19.94 -25.63 8.53
N GLU A 150 20.60 -24.72 9.23
CA GLU A 150 21.67 -23.87 8.70
C GLU A 150 22.80 -23.66 9.72
N LEU A 151 23.95 -23.18 9.25
CA LEU A 151 25.05 -22.75 10.13
C LEU A 151 24.68 -21.42 10.80
N VAL A 152 24.84 -21.37 12.12
CA VAL A 152 24.62 -20.17 12.95
C VAL A 152 25.84 -19.91 13.82
N VAL A 153 26.07 -18.64 14.17
CA VAL A 153 27.14 -18.26 15.09
C VAL A 153 26.57 -18.16 16.51
N THR A 154 27.06 -19.00 17.41
CA THR A 154 26.83 -18.81 18.85
C THR A 154 27.87 -17.83 19.37
N ALA A 155 27.47 -16.58 19.59
CA ALA A 155 28.37 -15.51 19.99
C ALA A 155 28.82 -15.68 21.45
N ARG A 156 30.11 -15.43 21.69
CA ARG A 156 30.74 -15.39 23.02
C ARG A 156 31.06 -13.94 23.42
N ASN A 157 31.51 -13.15 22.45
CA ASN A 157 31.87 -11.76 22.63
C ASN A 157 31.26 -10.92 21.51
N ILE A 158 30.79 -9.73 21.84
CA ILE A 158 30.26 -8.74 20.89
C ILE A 158 30.82 -7.38 21.29
N VAL A 159 31.46 -6.70 20.35
CA VAL A 159 31.90 -5.31 20.50
C VAL A 159 31.27 -4.46 19.41
N ARG A 160 31.10 -3.17 19.68
CA ARG A 160 30.60 -2.23 18.68
C ARG A 160 31.64 -2.06 17.56
N GLY A 161 31.22 -2.31 16.32
CA GLY A 161 32.00 -2.10 15.11
C GLY A 161 31.83 -0.68 14.58
N GLU A 162 32.60 -0.34 13.56
CA GLU A 162 32.49 0.94 12.85
C GLU A 162 31.93 0.68 11.45
N ALA A 163 30.95 1.49 11.04
CA ALA A 163 30.45 1.41 9.68
C ALA A 163 31.58 1.77 8.70
N PRO A 164 31.74 1.05 7.57
CA PRO A 164 32.67 1.45 6.52
C PRO A 164 32.30 2.86 6.05
N SER A 165 33.11 3.86 6.42
CA SER A 165 32.91 5.23 5.99
C SER A 165 33.59 5.40 4.63
N GLY A 166 32.82 5.35 3.55
CA GLY A 166 33.23 6.04 2.34
C GLY A 166 33.17 7.53 2.65
N VAL A 167 34.31 8.18 2.83
CA VAL A 167 34.39 9.62 3.08
C VAL A 167 34.75 10.27 1.76
N ASP A 168 33.99 11.29 1.36
CA ASP A 168 34.45 12.20 0.33
C ASP A 168 35.47 13.15 0.97
N ASP A 169 36.75 12.98 0.66
CA ASP A 169 37.85 13.80 1.21
C ASP A 169 38.26 14.97 0.29
N ALA A 170 37.57 15.18 -0.83
CA ALA A 170 37.91 16.26 -1.75
C ALA A 170 37.70 17.64 -1.10
N PRO A 171 38.60 18.63 -1.33
CA PRO A 171 38.49 19.94 -0.69
C PRO A 171 37.28 20.75 -1.20
N VAL A 172 36.90 20.55 -2.45
CA VAL A 172 35.71 21.14 -3.08
C VAL A 172 34.84 19.98 -3.55
N LYS A 173 33.53 20.05 -3.26
CA LYS A 173 32.59 18.94 -3.49
C LYS A 173 31.87 19.09 -4.82
N ARG A 174 31.61 17.95 -5.47
CA ARG A 174 30.74 17.90 -6.64
C ARG A 174 29.26 17.98 -6.26
N VAL A 175 28.40 18.04 -7.29
CA VAL A 175 26.95 17.86 -7.19
C VAL A 175 26.57 16.71 -8.12
N GLU A 176 25.79 15.75 -7.63
CA GLU A 176 25.17 14.75 -8.49
C GLU A 176 23.90 15.32 -9.13
N LEU A 177 23.82 15.27 -10.46
CA LEU A 177 22.73 15.82 -11.26
C LEU A 177 21.87 14.74 -11.95
N HIS A 178 22.28 13.47 -11.89
CA HIS A 178 21.57 12.36 -12.52
C HIS A 178 21.50 11.16 -11.56
N LEU A 179 20.35 10.99 -10.91
CA LEU A 179 20.13 9.96 -9.90
C LEU A 179 18.71 9.41 -9.94
N HIS A 180 18.63 8.10 -9.97
CA HIS A 180 17.39 7.31 -9.96
C HIS A 180 17.16 6.74 -8.58
N THR A 181 15.93 6.84 -8.09
CA THR A 181 15.48 6.27 -6.82
C THR A 181 14.67 5.00 -7.05
N LYS A 182 14.23 4.36 -5.97
CA LYS A 182 13.24 3.25 -6.00
C LYS A 182 11.97 3.56 -6.78
N MET A 183 11.67 4.83 -7.10
CA MET A 183 10.52 5.23 -7.93
C MET A 183 10.78 5.09 -9.44
N SER A 184 12.03 4.91 -9.88
CA SER A 184 12.35 4.41 -11.21
C SER A 184 12.00 2.92 -11.29
N ALA A 185 10.79 2.64 -11.81
CA ALA A 185 10.11 1.37 -11.63
C ALA A 185 10.93 0.17 -12.12
N MET A 186 11.12 -0.81 -11.23
CA MET A 186 11.88 -2.05 -11.47
C MET A 186 13.32 -1.85 -11.97
N ASP A 187 13.95 -0.69 -11.71
CA ASP A 187 15.30 -0.39 -12.22
C ASP A 187 16.27 0.00 -11.11
N SER A 188 15.99 1.08 -10.38
CA SER A 188 16.86 1.54 -9.29
C SER A 188 16.42 1.00 -7.93
N VAL A 189 17.42 0.78 -7.06
CA VAL A 189 17.25 0.34 -5.67
C VAL A 189 17.60 1.42 -4.65
N VAL A 190 17.92 2.63 -5.11
CA VAL A 190 18.31 3.75 -4.24
C VAL A 190 17.13 4.24 -3.42
N ASP A 191 17.25 4.12 -2.11
CA ASP A 191 16.38 4.81 -1.18
C ASP A 191 16.68 6.32 -1.21
N CYS A 192 15.67 7.14 -1.52
CA CYS A 192 15.87 8.58 -1.72
C CYS A 192 16.38 9.24 -0.44
N SER A 193 15.85 8.86 0.73
CA SER A 193 16.27 9.42 2.00
C SER A 193 17.74 9.10 2.32
N GLU A 194 18.19 7.87 2.05
CA GLU A 194 19.59 7.47 2.28
C GLU A 194 20.54 8.14 1.27
N ALA A 195 20.14 8.36 0.02
CA ALA A 195 20.93 9.12 -0.96
C ALA A 195 21.17 10.56 -0.51
N VAL A 196 20.10 11.25 -0.11
CA VAL A 196 20.15 12.65 0.36
C VAL A 196 21.02 12.76 1.62
N LYS A 197 20.86 11.82 2.56
CA LYS A 197 21.66 11.74 3.78
C LYS A 197 23.14 11.47 3.47
N MET A 198 23.45 10.58 2.54
CA MET A 198 24.82 10.28 2.14
C MET A 198 25.50 11.50 1.50
N ALA A 199 24.83 12.19 0.57
CA ALA A 199 25.35 13.41 -0.04
C ALA A 199 25.56 14.53 0.99
N ALA A 200 24.65 14.68 1.96
CA ALA A 200 24.81 15.62 3.07
C ALA A 200 26.01 15.26 3.96
N GLN A 201 26.23 13.97 4.26
CA GLN A 201 27.38 13.49 5.01
C GLN A 201 28.71 13.73 4.26
N TRP A 202 28.71 13.61 2.94
CA TRP A 202 29.85 13.94 2.08
C TRP A 202 30.06 15.44 1.88
N GLY A 203 29.16 16.28 2.38
CA GLY A 203 29.24 17.73 2.26
C GLY A 203 28.94 18.25 0.85
N HIS A 204 28.29 17.47 0.00
CA HIS A 204 27.83 17.93 -1.31
C HIS A 204 26.82 19.07 -1.11
N PRO A 205 26.91 20.17 -1.87
CA PRO A 205 26.05 21.34 -1.63
C PRO A 205 24.61 21.13 -2.11
N ALA A 206 24.40 20.20 -3.04
CA ALA A 206 23.09 19.81 -3.56
C ALA A 206 23.10 18.37 -4.07
N ILE A 207 21.92 17.81 -4.29
CA ILE A 207 21.70 16.52 -4.96
C ILE A 207 20.44 16.57 -5.81
N ALA A 208 20.48 16.04 -7.03
CA ALA A 208 19.32 15.89 -7.89
C ALA A 208 18.59 14.56 -7.71
N VAL A 209 17.29 14.58 -8.03
CA VAL A 209 16.45 13.39 -8.16
C VAL A 209 15.82 13.45 -9.55
N THR A 210 16.12 12.46 -10.41
CA THR A 210 15.79 12.47 -11.84
C THR A 210 15.22 11.13 -12.28
N ASP A 211 14.20 10.64 -11.58
CA ASP A 211 13.57 9.35 -11.87
C ASP A 211 13.02 9.25 -13.31
N HIS A 212 12.96 8.03 -13.84
CA HIS A 212 12.48 7.73 -15.19
C HIS A 212 11.01 8.08 -15.37
N GLY A 213 10.74 9.16 -16.10
CA GLY A 213 9.40 9.63 -16.47
C GLY A 213 8.53 10.06 -15.29
N VAL A 214 9.02 10.03 -14.05
CA VAL A 214 8.20 10.23 -12.85
C VAL A 214 8.91 11.12 -11.83
N VAL A 215 8.13 11.63 -10.88
CA VAL A 215 8.62 12.56 -9.83
C VAL A 215 8.20 12.13 -8.42
N GLN A 216 7.84 10.86 -8.23
CA GLN A 216 7.22 10.33 -7.00
C GLN A 216 8.07 10.46 -5.73
N SER A 217 9.39 10.57 -5.87
CA SER A 217 10.31 10.74 -4.73
C SER A 217 10.41 12.19 -4.23
N PHE A 218 9.81 13.17 -4.90
CA PHE A 218 9.94 14.59 -4.54
C PHE A 218 9.49 14.92 -3.10
N PRO A 219 8.36 14.40 -2.60
CA PRO A 219 7.95 14.67 -1.22
C PRO A 219 8.93 14.13 -0.18
N GLU A 220 9.47 12.93 -0.40
CA GLU A 220 10.47 12.32 0.47
C GLU A 220 11.80 13.08 0.41
N ALA A 221 12.25 13.43 -0.79
CA ALA A 221 13.44 14.24 -1.03
C ALA A 221 13.34 15.59 -0.31
N PHE A 222 12.21 16.30 -0.42
CA PHE A 222 11.99 17.58 0.25
C PHE A 222 12.11 17.47 1.78
N ARG A 223 11.41 16.52 2.41
CA ARG A 223 11.45 16.34 3.86
C ARG A 223 12.86 15.97 4.34
N THR A 224 13.54 15.09 3.61
CA THR A 224 14.88 14.64 3.98
C THR A 224 15.92 15.75 3.77
N GLY A 225 15.83 16.48 2.66
CA GLY A 225 16.69 17.63 2.36
C GLY A 225 16.56 18.72 3.42
N ALA A 226 15.33 19.06 3.82
CA ALA A 226 15.07 20.00 4.90
C ALA A 226 15.64 19.53 6.25
N LYS A 227 15.50 18.23 6.57
CA LYS A 227 16.04 17.62 7.80
C LYS A 227 17.57 17.66 7.86
N HIS A 228 18.24 17.43 6.74
CA HIS A 228 19.71 17.34 6.67
C HIS A 228 20.40 18.63 6.19
N GLY A 229 19.63 19.66 5.82
CA GLY A 229 20.16 20.96 5.40
C GLY A 229 20.85 20.94 4.03
N ILE A 230 20.50 20.00 3.15
CA ILE A 230 21.04 19.91 1.78
C ILE A 230 20.00 20.37 0.76
N LYS A 231 20.45 21.07 -0.28
CA LYS A 231 19.59 21.52 -1.38
C LYS A 231 19.18 20.35 -2.26
N ILE A 232 17.88 20.22 -2.49
CA ILE A 232 17.34 19.25 -3.45
C ILE A 232 17.14 19.92 -4.80
N ILE A 233 17.55 19.23 -5.86
CA ILE A 233 17.29 19.59 -7.25
C ILE A 233 16.20 18.65 -7.77
N TYR A 234 15.02 19.21 -8.00
CA TYR A 234 13.86 18.45 -8.47
C TYR A 234 13.93 18.27 -9.97
N GLY A 235 14.02 17.03 -10.46
CA GLY A 235 14.05 16.75 -11.88
C GLY A 235 13.42 15.43 -12.27
N MET A 236 13.55 15.10 -13.54
CA MET A 236 13.04 13.87 -14.15
C MET A 236 13.93 13.52 -15.34
N GLU A 237 14.18 12.25 -15.56
CA GLU A 237 14.68 11.78 -16.85
C GLU A 237 13.48 11.41 -17.74
N GLY A 238 13.20 12.25 -18.74
CA GLY A 238 12.07 12.11 -19.64
C GLY A 238 12.39 11.30 -20.89
N TYR A 239 11.35 10.76 -21.53
CA TYR A 239 11.43 10.05 -22.81
C TYR A 239 11.00 10.98 -23.95
N LEU A 240 11.96 11.70 -24.53
CA LEU A 240 11.74 12.68 -25.60
C LEU A 240 11.52 11.98 -26.94
N ILE A 241 10.51 12.41 -27.68
CA ILE A 241 10.28 12.03 -29.06
C ILE A 241 10.09 13.29 -29.92
N ASP A 242 10.45 13.20 -31.19
CA ASP A 242 10.12 14.23 -32.16
C ASP A 242 8.63 14.14 -32.55
N ASP A 243 8.12 15.26 -33.07
CA ASP A 243 6.71 15.37 -33.40
C ASP A 243 6.35 14.43 -34.57
N PRO A 244 5.21 13.73 -34.51
CA PRO A 244 4.74 12.96 -35.65
C PRO A 244 4.50 13.93 -36.81
N GLY A 245 5.22 13.73 -37.93
CA GLY A 245 5.15 14.63 -39.08
C GLY A 245 3.71 14.84 -39.58
N GLU A 246 3.34 16.08 -39.91
CA GLU A 246 2.05 16.42 -40.50
C GLU A 246 1.81 15.58 -41.78
N GLY A 247 0.90 14.60 -41.72
CA GLY A 247 0.52 13.80 -42.88
C GLY A 247 0.13 12.33 -42.65
N VAL A 248 0.09 11.83 -41.40
CA VAL A 248 -0.47 10.49 -41.13
C VAL A 248 -1.94 10.62 -40.72
N ASP A 249 -2.83 10.58 -41.71
CA ASP A 249 -4.28 10.57 -41.52
C ASP A 249 -4.69 9.37 -40.65
N SER A 250 -5.19 9.65 -39.45
CA SER A 250 -5.73 8.68 -38.49
C SER A 250 -7.20 8.31 -38.79
N GLU A 251 -7.51 7.97 -40.05
CA GLU A 251 -8.87 7.56 -40.47
C GLU A 251 -9.03 6.07 -40.82
N SER A 252 -8.00 5.24 -40.64
CA SER A 252 -8.13 3.79 -40.76
C SER A 252 -7.72 3.09 -39.47
N GLY A 253 -8.72 2.58 -38.74
CA GLY A 253 -8.60 1.91 -37.43
C GLY A 253 -7.89 0.54 -37.44
N ASP A 254 -6.85 0.39 -38.25
CA ASP A 254 -5.92 -0.74 -38.21
C ASP A 254 -4.67 -0.31 -39.00
N ASN A 255 -3.60 0.14 -38.33
CA ASN A 255 -2.21 0.11 -38.80
C ASN A 255 -1.23 0.77 -37.81
N ASP A 256 -0.53 -0.11 -37.09
CA ASP A 256 0.67 0.04 -36.26
C ASP A 256 1.93 0.47 -37.09
N GLN A 257 1.80 1.44 -38.00
CA GLN A 257 2.86 1.77 -38.98
C GLN A 257 3.22 3.26 -39.08
N GLY A 258 2.79 4.10 -38.13
CA GLY A 258 3.14 5.53 -38.05
C GLY A 258 3.93 5.95 -36.79
N GLU A 259 4.05 5.08 -35.79
CA GLU A 259 4.77 5.37 -34.54
C GLU A 259 6.11 4.59 -34.53
N THR A 260 7.20 5.20 -34.99
CA THR A 260 8.52 4.67 -34.70
C THR A 260 8.75 4.73 -33.19
N GLY A 261 8.94 3.58 -32.54
CA GLY A 261 9.15 3.45 -31.10
C GLY A 261 10.50 3.95 -30.57
N GLU A 262 11.20 4.80 -31.31
CA GLU A 262 12.47 5.40 -30.88
C GLU A 262 12.20 6.67 -30.07
N TYR A 263 12.81 6.73 -28.89
CA TYR A 263 12.82 7.88 -27.99
C TYR A 263 14.24 8.12 -27.50
N HIS A 264 14.51 9.34 -27.07
CA HIS A 264 15.76 9.75 -26.44
C HIS A 264 15.53 10.10 -24.98
N HIS A 265 16.52 9.84 -24.14
CA HIS A 265 16.48 10.35 -22.78
C HIS A 265 16.81 11.84 -22.75
N VAL A 266 16.19 12.58 -21.84
CA VAL A 266 16.46 13.99 -21.55
C VAL A 266 16.35 14.22 -20.06
N VAL A 267 17.33 14.87 -19.44
CA VAL A 267 17.21 15.29 -18.03
C VAL A 267 16.54 16.65 -17.98
N ILE A 268 15.47 16.77 -17.19
CA ILE A 268 14.69 17.99 -17.02
C ILE A 268 14.73 18.40 -15.55
N LEU A 269 15.38 19.52 -15.25
CA LEU A 269 15.50 20.05 -13.88
C LEU A 269 14.62 21.29 -13.70
N ALA A 270 13.89 21.36 -12.58
CA ALA A 270 13.11 22.53 -12.22
C ALA A 270 14.02 23.63 -11.64
N LYS A 271 14.13 24.75 -12.36
CA LYS A 271 14.88 25.93 -11.95
C LYS A 271 14.22 26.67 -10.79
N ASN A 272 12.88 26.72 -10.79
CA ASN A 272 12.07 27.45 -9.81
C ASN A 272 10.66 26.86 -9.71
N GLN A 273 9.78 27.49 -8.91
CA GLN A 273 8.42 26.99 -8.69
C GLN A 273 7.59 26.93 -9.99
N THR A 274 7.76 27.88 -10.92
CA THR A 274 7.12 27.84 -12.25
C THR A 274 7.59 26.61 -13.03
N GLY A 275 8.91 26.36 -13.03
CA GLY A 275 9.50 25.17 -13.62
C GLY A 275 8.97 23.88 -13.05
N LEU A 276 8.83 23.78 -11.72
CA LEU A 276 8.27 22.61 -11.07
C LEU A 276 6.82 22.34 -11.52
N LYS A 277 5.99 23.38 -11.61
CA LYS A 277 4.62 23.26 -12.14
C LYS A 277 4.61 22.80 -13.61
N ASN A 278 5.50 23.34 -14.44
CA ASN A 278 5.63 22.91 -15.83
C ASN A 278 6.12 21.46 -15.95
N LEU A 279 7.04 21.03 -15.09
CA LEU A 279 7.46 19.64 -14.99
C LEU A 279 6.28 18.73 -14.63
N TYR A 280 5.41 19.12 -13.69
CA TYR A 280 4.21 18.35 -13.35
C TYR A 280 3.22 18.26 -14.53
N ARG A 281 3.09 19.32 -15.33
CA ARG A 281 2.29 19.28 -16.56
C ARG A 281 2.87 18.32 -17.60
N LEU A 282 4.19 18.33 -17.80
CA LEU A 282 4.88 17.41 -18.71
C LEU A 282 4.71 15.94 -18.28
N VAL A 283 4.88 15.65 -16.99
CA VAL A 283 4.62 14.31 -16.42
C VAL A 283 3.16 13.90 -16.64
N SER A 284 2.23 14.83 -16.46
CA SER A 284 0.80 14.53 -16.63
C SER A 284 0.45 14.23 -18.08
N LYS A 285 0.89 15.06 -19.02
CA LYS A 285 0.72 14.85 -20.46
C LYS A 285 1.35 13.53 -20.93
N SER A 286 2.53 13.21 -20.44
CA SER A 286 3.24 11.98 -20.83
C SER A 286 2.53 10.70 -20.39
N HIS A 287 1.79 10.72 -19.28
CA HIS A 287 0.99 9.58 -18.80
C HIS A 287 -0.44 9.54 -19.33
N LEU A 288 -1.03 10.69 -19.65
CA LEU A 288 -2.44 10.79 -20.08
C LEU A 288 -2.60 10.76 -21.61
N GLU A 289 -1.75 11.50 -22.33
CA GLU A 289 -1.90 11.76 -23.76
C GLU A 289 -0.95 10.88 -24.58
N HIS A 290 0.33 10.82 -24.18
CA HIS A 290 1.42 10.31 -25.04
C HIS A 290 2.01 8.96 -24.60
N PHE A 291 1.37 8.29 -23.64
CA PHE A 291 1.86 7.02 -23.11
C PHE A 291 1.83 5.90 -24.16
N TYR A 292 2.98 5.26 -24.35
CA TYR A 292 3.13 4.03 -25.14
C TYR A 292 4.29 3.20 -24.59
N LYS A 293 3.97 2.20 -23.76
CA LYS A 293 4.91 1.42 -22.91
C LYS A 293 5.73 2.26 -21.90
N LYS A 294 6.06 3.50 -22.25
CA LYS A 294 6.75 4.52 -21.47
C LYS A 294 5.99 5.86 -21.60
N PRO A 295 6.08 6.74 -20.60
CA PRO A 295 5.47 8.08 -20.65
C PRO A 295 6.31 9.03 -21.51
N ARG A 296 5.94 9.20 -22.78
CA ARG A 296 6.71 9.98 -23.77
C ARG A 296 6.38 11.48 -23.71
N ILE A 297 7.33 12.32 -24.11
CA ILE A 297 7.20 13.77 -24.16
C ILE A 297 7.49 14.24 -25.59
N LEU A 298 6.59 15.01 -26.18
CA LEU A 298 6.80 15.61 -27.50
C LEU A 298 7.74 16.81 -27.38
N ARG A 299 8.69 16.94 -28.32
CA ARG A 299 9.68 18.03 -28.30
C ARG A 299 9.03 19.42 -28.34
N HIS A 300 7.97 19.63 -29.13
CA HIS A 300 7.29 20.93 -29.16
C HIS A 300 6.63 21.26 -27.81
N GLU A 301 5.99 20.30 -27.14
CA GLU A 301 5.36 20.54 -25.83
C GLU A 301 6.40 20.85 -24.75
N LEU A 302 7.55 20.17 -24.79
CA LEU A 302 8.68 20.51 -23.92
C LEU A 302 9.19 21.93 -24.18
N ALA A 303 9.24 22.36 -25.45
CA ALA A 303 9.63 23.72 -25.82
C ALA A 303 8.61 24.77 -25.34
N GLU A 304 7.31 24.48 -25.43
CA GLU A 304 6.24 25.35 -24.94
C GLU A 304 6.25 25.50 -23.42
N LEU A 305 6.51 24.42 -22.69
CA LEU A 305 6.57 24.38 -21.22
C LEU A 305 7.99 24.61 -20.66
N ARG A 306 8.94 25.07 -21.48
CA ARG A 306 10.35 25.22 -21.10
C ARG A 306 10.60 26.27 -20.02
N GLU A 307 9.68 27.21 -19.81
CA GLU A 307 9.86 28.27 -18.81
C GLU A 307 10.16 27.66 -17.42
N GLY A 308 11.27 28.09 -16.82
CA GLY A 308 11.69 27.60 -15.51
C GLY A 308 12.30 26.19 -15.52
N LEU A 309 12.56 25.59 -16.68
CA LEU A 309 13.26 24.30 -16.81
C LEU A 309 14.71 24.48 -17.27
N ILE A 310 15.58 23.55 -16.86
CA ILE A 310 16.97 23.41 -17.33
C ILE A 310 17.08 22.01 -17.92
N LEU A 311 17.56 21.91 -19.17
CA LEU A 311 17.65 20.64 -19.90
C LEU A 311 19.08 20.11 -19.99
N GLY A 312 19.27 18.84 -19.62
CA GLY A 312 20.51 18.08 -19.78
C GLY A 312 20.42 17.07 -20.93
N SER A 313 21.54 16.82 -21.60
CA SER A 313 21.60 15.89 -22.73
C SER A 313 21.51 14.40 -22.37
N ALA A 314 21.41 14.07 -21.08
CA ALA A 314 21.23 12.73 -20.51
C ALA A 314 22.37 11.73 -20.77
N CYS A 315 22.06 10.45 -20.61
CA CYS A 315 23.00 9.33 -20.67
C CYS A 315 23.28 8.86 -22.11
N GLU A 316 23.74 7.63 -22.27
CA GLU A 316 24.02 7.01 -23.56
C GLU A 316 22.77 6.77 -24.42
N ALA A 317 21.59 6.78 -23.80
CA ALA A 317 20.30 6.81 -24.48
C ALA A 317 19.86 8.22 -24.91
N GLY A 318 20.60 9.27 -24.53
CA GLY A 318 20.39 10.65 -24.92
C GLY A 318 20.68 10.90 -26.40
N GLU A 319 20.00 11.91 -26.96
CA GLU A 319 20.08 12.27 -28.39
C GLU A 319 21.52 12.60 -28.83
N LEU A 320 22.22 13.44 -28.04
CA LEU A 320 23.57 13.88 -28.37
C LEU A 320 24.58 12.72 -28.32
N PHE A 321 24.52 11.88 -27.28
CA PHE A 321 25.46 10.78 -27.13
C PHE A 321 25.26 9.74 -28.23
N ARG A 322 24.01 9.40 -28.57
CA ARG A 322 23.71 8.50 -29.70
C ARG A 322 24.21 9.04 -31.03
N ALA A 323 24.08 10.36 -31.27
CA ALA A 323 24.60 10.97 -32.49
C ALA A 323 26.15 10.91 -32.56
N VAL A 324 26.84 11.08 -31.42
CA VAL A 324 28.30 10.89 -31.33
C VAL A 324 28.69 9.45 -31.61
N VAL A 325 28.00 8.46 -31.01
CA VAL A 325 28.23 7.03 -31.26
C VAL A 325 28.02 6.67 -32.73
N SER A 326 27.00 7.25 -33.38
CA SER A 326 26.69 7.04 -34.80
C SER A 326 27.68 7.71 -35.75
N GLY A 327 28.59 8.55 -35.24
CA GLY A 327 29.56 9.29 -36.05
C GLY A 327 28.93 10.40 -36.89
N GLU A 328 27.84 11.01 -36.41
CA GLU A 328 27.18 12.12 -37.10
C GLU A 328 28.10 13.35 -37.26
N PRO A 329 27.91 14.17 -38.30
CA PRO A 329 28.75 15.34 -38.56
C PRO A 329 28.73 16.36 -37.41
N ASP A 330 29.87 17.00 -37.14
CA ASP A 330 30.02 18.03 -36.10
C ASP A 330 28.99 19.17 -36.17
N GLU A 331 28.53 19.54 -37.36
CA GLU A 331 27.49 20.57 -37.53
C GLU A 331 26.18 20.11 -36.88
N HIS A 332 25.76 18.87 -37.14
CA HIS A 332 24.56 18.28 -36.57
C HIS A 332 24.69 18.07 -35.05
N LEU A 333 25.86 17.63 -34.57
CA LEU A 333 26.11 17.52 -33.14
C LEU A 333 25.95 18.86 -32.41
N ARG A 334 26.37 19.97 -33.03
CA ARG A 334 26.18 21.33 -32.48
C ARG A 334 24.71 21.75 -32.50
N GLU A 335 23.96 21.38 -33.53
CA GLU A 335 22.50 21.64 -33.60
C GLU A 335 21.76 20.94 -32.47
N ILE A 336 22.04 19.65 -32.25
CA ILE A 336 21.47 18.88 -31.12
C ILE A 336 21.87 19.52 -29.79
N ALA A 337 23.18 19.76 -29.58
CA ALA A 337 23.69 20.34 -28.35
C ALA A 337 23.14 21.74 -28.05
N ALA A 338 22.73 22.51 -29.07
CA ALA A 338 22.14 23.84 -28.90
C ALA A 338 20.82 23.80 -28.10
N PHE A 339 20.06 22.72 -28.20
CA PHE A 339 18.77 22.52 -27.52
C PHE A 339 18.89 22.37 -26.00
N TYR A 340 20.02 21.86 -25.50
CA TYR A 340 20.25 21.57 -24.08
C TYR A 340 20.91 22.74 -23.36
N ASP A 341 20.60 22.98 -22.09
CA ASP A 341 21.22 24.04 -21.28
C ASP A 341 22.60 23.61 -20.76
N TYR A 342 22.79 22.31 -20.49
CA TYR A 342 24.07 21.70 -20.18
C TYR A 342 24.20 20.33 -20.88
N LEU A 343 25.43 19.88 -21.07
CA LEU A 343 25.73 18.59 -21.71
C LEU A 343 26.26 17.61 -20.68
N GLU A 344 25.91 16.34 -20.81
CA GLU A 344 26.29 15.29 -19.88
C GLU A 344 27.33 14.33 -20.48
N ILE A 345 28.24 13.88 -19.62
CA ILE A 345 29.15 12.77 -19.88
C ILE A 345 29.14 11.84 -18.67
N GLN A 346 29.24 10.53 -18.90
CA GLN A 346 29.27 9.51 -17.85
C GLN A 346 30.63 8.83 -17.74
N PRO A 347 30.96 8.24 -16.57
CA PRO A 347 32.09 7.32 -16.42
C PRO A 347 32.15 6.31 -17.56
N ILE A 348 33.34 6.00 -18.06
CA ILE A 348 33.50 5.01 -19.14
C ILE A 348 33.01 3.62 -18.73
N GLY A 349 33.00 3.35 -17.41
CA GLY A 349 32.40 2.15 -16.84
C GLY A 349 30.91 2.01 -17.13
N ASN A 350 30.16 3.12 -17.13
CA ASN A 350 28.71 3.11 -17.40
C ASN A 350 28.43 2.58 -18.81
N ASN A 351 29.28 2.96 -19.77
CA ASN A 351 29.13 2.62 -21.19
C ASN A 351 29.96 1.40 -21.61
N ALA A 352 30.54 0.64 -20.66
CA ALA A 352 31.40 -0.49 -20.97
C ALA A 352 30.69 -1.62 -21.74
N PHE A 353 29.37 -1.75 -21.60
CA PHE A 353 28.54 -2.70 -22.35
C PHE A 353 28.55 -2.42 -23.86
N MET A 354 28.78 -1.18 -24.29
CA MET A 354 28.90 -0.83 -25.72
C MET A 354 30.15 -1.44 -26.36
N VAL A 355 31.23 -1.60 -25.58
CA VAL A 355 32.43 -2.31 -26.02
C VAL A 355 32.17 -3.80 -26.09
N GLN A 356 31.46 -4.36 -25.11
CA GLN A 356 31.13 -5.78 -25.05
C GLN A 356 30.19 -6.22 -26.18
N SER A 357 29.21 -5.37 -26.53
CA SER A 357 28.29 -5.60 -27.65
C SER A 357 28.91 -5.36 -29.02
N GLY A 358 30.11 -4.77 -29.09
CA GLY A 358 30.77 -4.39 -30.34
C GLY A 358 30.22 -3.13 -31.00
N THR A 359 29.35 -2.38 -30.31
CA THR A 359 28.86 -1.06 -30.75
C THR A 359 30.01 -0.04 -30.82
N VAL A 360 30.96 -0.14 -29.88
CA VAL A 360 32.17 0.68 -29.80
C VAL A 360 33.39 -0.21 -29.78
N ALA A 361 34.47 0.16 -30.49
CA ALA A 361 35.61 -0.73 -30.70
C ALA A 361 36.52 -0.91 -29.47
N SER A 362 36.62 0.10 -28.60
CA SER A 362 37.50 0.05 -27.43
C SER A 362 37.08 1.03 -26.33
N ARG A 363 37.62 0.84 -25.12
CA ARG A 363 37.48 1.82 -24.02
C ARG A 363 38.03 3.19 -24.39
N LYS A 364 39.08 3.24 -25.21
CA LYS A 364 39.67 4.50 -25.66
C LYS A 364 38.68 5.30 -26.52
N ASP A 365 37.85 4.62 -27.31
CA ASP A 365 36.84 5.29 -28.11
C ASP A 365 35.76 5.93 -27.23
N LEU A 366 35.40 5.31 -26.09
CA LEU A 366 34.51 5.95 -25.10
C LEU A 366 35.12 7.23 -24.52
N GLU A 367 36.43 7.25 -24.25
CA GLU A 367 37.13 8.48 -23.84
C GLU A 367 37.07 9.55 -24.94
N GLU A 368 37.27 9.17 -26.21
CA GLU A 368 37.19 10.11 -27.34
C GLU A 368 35.77 10.67 -27.53
N MET A 369 34.73 9.86 -27.30
CA MET A 369 33.34 10.33 -27.31
C MET A 369 33.10 11.38 -26.22
N ASN A 370 33.56 11.14 -25.00
CA ASN A 370 33.49 12.13 -23.92
C ASN A 370 34.30 13.39 -24.25
N ARG A 371 35.53 13.26 -24.78
CA ARG A 371 36.34 14.39 -25.26
C ARG A 371 35.61 15.20 -26.34
N LYS A 372 34.87 14.53 -27.23
CA LYS A 372 34.09 15.19 -28.29
C LYS A 372 32.97 16.05 -27.73
N ILE A 373 32.23 15.55 -26.74
CA ILE A 373 31.16 16.31 -26.07
C ILE A 373 31.76 17.49 -25.29
N VAL A 374 32.88 17.29 -24.59
CA VAL A 374 33.64 18.36 -23.90
C VAL A 374 34.06 19.46 -24.88
N GLN A 375 34.58 19.08 -26.05
CA GLN A 375 34.95 20.03 -27.10
C GLN A 375 33.74 20.84 -27.58
N ILE A 376 32.61 20.18 -27.90
CA ILE A 376 31.38 20.85 -28.35
C ILE A 376 30.87 21.82 -27.28
N GLY A 377 30.86 21.41 -26.01
CA GLY A 377 30.45 22.27 -24.90
C GLY A 377 31.30 23.54 -24.80
N ARG A 378 32.64 23.42 -24.94
CA ARG A 378 33.55 24.58 -24.99
C ARG A 378 33.26 25.51 -26.18
N GLU A 379 33.03 24.94 -27.36
CA GLU A 379 32.74 25.72 -28.58
C GLU A 379 31.42 26.50 -28.47
N LEU A 380 30.40 25.91 -27.83
CA LEU A 380 29.09 26.53 -27.64
C LEU A 380 28.97 27.38 -26.36
N GLY A 381 29.99 27.35 -25.49
CA GLY A 381 29.96 28.02 -24.20
C GLY A 381 28.91 27.44 -23.23
N LYS A 382 28.68 26.12 -23.30
CA LYS A 382 27.73 25.40 -22.43
C LYS A 382 28.48 24.61 -21.35
N PRO A 383 27.95 24.51 -20.11
CA PRO A 383 28.50 23.63 -19.09
C PRO A 383 28.47 22.18 -19.57
N VAL A 384 29.56 21.44 -19.34
CA VAL A 384 29.62 19.99 -19.52
C VAL A 384 29.79 19.37 -18.14
N VAL A 385 28.88 18.50 -17.74
CA VAL A 385 28.80 17.97 -16.39
C VAL A 385 29.01 16.46 -16.41
N ALA A 386 29.86 15.98 -15.50
CA ALA A 386 30.09 14.55 -15.29
C ALA A 386 29.06 14.01 -14.30
N THR A 387 28.13 13.17 -14.77
CA THR A 387 27.03 12.61 -13.97
C THR A 387 27.20 11.12 -13.71
N GLY A 388 26.67 10.65 -12.58
CA GLY A 388 26.84 9.26 -12.14
C GLY A 388 25.85 8.28 -12.77
N ASP A 389 24.68 8.76 -13.20
CA ASP A 389 23.52 7.95 -13.59
C ASP A 389 23.18 6.89 -12.52
N VAL A 390 23.00 7.38 -11.29
CA VAL A 390 23.05 6.55 -10.08
C VAL A 390 21.81 5.68 -9.93
N HIS A 391 21.99 4.36 -9.81
CA HIS A 391 20.93 3.35 -9.66
C HIS A 391 21.06 2.51 -8.37
N TYR A 392 22.16 2.66 -7.65
CA TYR A 392 22.37 2.08 -6.32
C TYR A 392 23.38 2.92 -5.54
N LEU A 393 23.42 2.83 -4.20
CA LEU A 393 24.25 3.77 -3.41
C LEU A 393 25.72 3.38 -3.38
N ARG A 394 26.01 2.08 -3.25
CA ARG A 394 27.38 1.57 -3.07
C ARG A 394 27.68 0.51 -4.12
N PRO A 395 28.95 0.29 -4.51
CA PRO A 395 29.30 -0.73 -5.49
C PRO A 395 28.70 -2.12 -5.22
N ARG A 396 28.64 -2.52 -3.94
CA ARG A 396 28.07 -3.81 -3.48
C ARG A 396 26.56 -3.93 -3.57
N ASP A 397 25.84 -2.82 -3.70
CA ASP A 397 24.37 -2.80 -3.82
C ASP A 397 23.92 -3.20 -5.25
N ALA A 398 24.86 -3.35 -6.20
CA ALA A 398 24.60 -3.78 -7.57
C ALA A 398 23.85 -5.13 -7.66
N ILE A 399 24.06 -6.03 -6.69
CA ILE A 399 23.38 -7.33 -6.64
C ILE A 399 21.85 -7.19 -6.55
N TYR A 400 21.36 -6.14 -5.89
CA TYR A 400 19.92 -5.93 -5.75
C TYR A 400 19.29 -5.58 -7.11
N ARG A 401 19.95 -4.73 -7.90
CA ARG A 401 19.51 -4.41 -9.27
C ARG A 401 19.63 -5.62 -10.19
N ALA A 402 20.68 -6.43 -10.07
CA ALA A 402 20.83 -7.67 -10.83
C ALA A 402 19.65 -8.63 -10.59
N ILE A 403 19.19 -8.77 -9.34
CA ILE A 403 18.02 -9.58 -9.00
C ILE A 403 16.74 -9.03 -9.66
N LEU A 404 16.54 -7.71 -9.67
CA LEU A 404 15.40 -7.07 -10.34
C LEU A 404 15.42 -7.29 -11.86
N MET A 405 16.58 -7.14 -12.49
CA MET A 405 16.77 -7.33 -13.93
C MET A 405 16.58 -8.81 -14.32
N ALA A 406 17.09 -9.74 -13.53
CA ALA A 406 16.84 -11.17 -13.74
C ALA A 406 15.35 -11.51 -13.64
N GLY A 407 14.63 -10.91 -12.68
CA GLY A 407 13.18 -11.03 -12.56
C GLY A 407 12.40 -10.51 -13.78
N GLN A 408 13.00 -9.58 -14.54
CA GLN A 408 12.49 -9.07 -15.81
C GLN A 408 13.00 -9.84 -17.03
N LYS A 409 13.81 -10.89 -16.82
CA LYS A 409 14.41 -11.76 -17.85
C LYS A 409 15.48 -11.10 -18.72
N TYR A 410 16.22 -10.13 -18.19
CA TYR A 410 17.43 -9.65 -18.85
C TYR A 410 18.53 -10.72 -18.79
N GLU A 411 19.11 -11.06 -19.95
CA GLU A 411 20.15 -12.10 -20.06
C GLU A 411 21.48 -11.68 -19.42
N ASP A 412 21.76 -10.38 -19.38
CA ASP A 412 22.97 -9.74 -18.88
C ASP A 412 22.80 -9.16 -17.46
N ALA A 413 21.77 -9.58 -16.72
CA ALA A 413 21.43 -9.03 -15.41
C ALA A 413 22.59 -9.00 -14.40
N ASP A 414 23.54 -9.94 -14.48
CA ASP A 414 24.69 -9.99 -13.56
C ASP A 414 25.85 -9.05 -13.97
N ASN A 415 25.87 -8.57 -15.22
CA ASN A 415 26.89 -7.68 -15.76
C ASN A 415 26.52 -6.22 -15.51
N GLN A 416 26.40 -5.84 -14.24
CA GLN A 416 26.02 -4.47 -13.85
C GLN A 416 27.10 -3.45 -14.21
N ALA A 417 26.71 -2.41 -14.94
CA ALA A 417 27.49 -1.20 -15.08
C ALA A 417 27.65 -0.52 -13.70
N PRO A 418 28.78 0.12 -13.36
CA PRO A 418 29.06 0.70 -12.04
C PRO A 418 28.26 1.99 -11.77
N LEU A 419 26.94 1.88 -11.65
CA LEU A 419 25.98 2.97 -11.47
C LEU A 419 25.79 3.34 -9.98
N TYR A 420 26.88 3.41 -9.22
CA TYR A 420 26.82 3.82 -7.81
C TYR A 420 27.07 5.31 -7.62
N LEU A 421 26.59 5.86 -6.50
CA LEU A 421 26.89 7.23 -6.10
C LEU A 421 28.39 7.35 -5.78
N ARG A 422 29.17 7.85 -6.74
CA ARG A 422 30.61 8.07 -6.55
C ARG A 422 30.89 9.23 -5.59
N THR A 423 32.05 9.24 -4.94
CA THR A 423 32.60 10.42 -4.29
C THR A 423 33.21 11.40 -5.31
N THR A 424 33.48 12.64 -4.90
CA THR A 424 34.17 13.63 -5.77
C THR A 424 35.55 13.13 -6.21
N GLY A 425 36.31 12.49 -5.32
CA GLY A 425 37.63 11.94 -5.62
C GLY A 425 37.59 10.83 -6.67
N GLU A 426 36.70 9.85 -6.50
CA GLU A 426 36.50 8.76 -7.47
C GLU A 426 36.12 9.30 -8.86
N MET A 427 35.30 10.35 -8.91
CA MET A 427 34.90 10.96 -10.18
C MET A 427 36.03 11.74 -10.83
N LEU A 428 36.88 12.45 -10.07
CA LEU A 428 38.06 13.10 -10.61
C LEU A 428 39.06 12.09 -11.19
N GLU A 429 39.24 10.96 -10.52
CA GLU A 429 40.11 9.87 -10.99
C GLU A 429 39.56 9.27 -12.30
N GLU A 430 38.27 8.97 -12.35
CA GLU A 430 37.58 8.44 -13.53
C GLU A 430 37.77 9.33 -14.77
N PHE A 431 37.68 10.66 -14.61
CA PHE A 431 37.79 11.62 -15.71
C PHE A 431 39.21 12.17 -15.92
N GLY A 432 40.23 11.59 -15.26
CA GLY A 432 41.62 12.04 -15.35
C GLY A 432 42.20 12.04 -16.78
N TYR A 433 41.64 11.24 -17.69
CA TYR A 433 42.04 11.19 -19.11
C TYR A 433 41.72 12.46 -19.91
N LEU A 434 40.91 13.38 -19.37
CA LEU A 434 40.66 14.72 -19.92
C LEU A 434 41.78 15.72 -19.57
N GLY A 435 42.60 15.40 -18.56
CA GLY A 435 43.57 16.30 -17.94
C GLY A 435 42.97 17.12 -16.80
N ASP A 436 43.81 17.51 -15.83
CA ASP A 436 43.38 18.10 -14.54
C ASP A 436 42.39 19.27 -14.66
N SER A 437 42.60 20.15 -15.63
CA SER A 437 41.75 21.34 -15.81
C SER A 437 40.35 20.98 -16.28
N ASP A 438 40.21 20.11 -17.28
CA ASP A 438 38.89 19.72 -17.79
C ASP A 438 38.22 18.74 -16.84
N ALA A 439 38.96 17.85 -16.18
CA ALA A 439 38.42 16.97 -15.14
C ALA A 439 37.83 17.78 -13.96
N GLN A 440 38.53 18.79 -13.45
CA GLN A 440 37.97 19.67 -12.41
C GLN A 440 36.76 20.46 -12.90
N TRP A 441 36.80 20.95 -14.13
CA TRP A 441 35.69 21.68 -14.73
C TRP A 441 34.42 20.82 -14.80
N VAL A 442 34.50 19.63 -15.40
CA VAL A 442 33.32 18.79 -15.62
C VAL A 442 32.81 18.08 -14.35
N VAL A 443 33.69 17.76 -13.40
CA VAL A 443 33.32 17.05 -12.17
C VAL A 443 32.86 18.00 -11.07
N ILE A 444 33.42 19.21 -10.97
CA ILE A 444 33.16 20.11 -9.84
C ILE A 444 32.53 21.41 -10.30
N GLU A 445 33.20 22.17 -11.16
CA GLU A 445 32.81 23.56 -11.44
C GLU A 445 31.47 23.64 -12.18
N ALA A 446 31.33 22.92 -13.29
CA ALA A 446 30.11 22.94 -14.12
C ALA A 446 28.89 22.34 -13.40
N PRO A 447 28.97 21.21 -12.66
CA PRO A 447 27.84 20.73 -11.85
C PRO A 447 27.40 21.73 -10.78
N ASN A 448 28.36 22.39 -10.11
CA ASN A 448 28.05 23.45 -9.14
C ASN A 448 27.45 24.69 -9.81
N GLU A 449 27.87 25.03 -11.03
CA GLU A 449 27.28 26.10 -11.83
C GLU A 449 25.80 25.81 -12.13
N VAL A 450 25.47 24.63 -12.64
CA VAL A 450 24.09 24.20 -12.91
C VAL A 450 23.27 24.20 -11.61
N ALA A 451 23.82 23.66 -10.53
CA ALA A 451 23.16 23.68 -9.22
C ALA A 451 22.90 25.11 -8.72
N ALA A 452 23.78 26.06 -9.01
CA ALA A 452 23.61 27.47 -8.64
C ALA A 452 22.55 28.19 -9.48
N MET A 453 22.24 27.72 -10.70
CA MET A 453 21.16 28.28 -11.53
C MET A 453 19.78 28.04 -10.94
N ILE A 454 19.63 27.02 -10.10
CA ILE A 454 18.37 26.61 -9.49
C ILE A 454 18.09 27.47 -8.25
N GLU A 455 16.88 27.99 -8.13
CA GLU A 455 16.46 28.81 -7.00
C GLU A 455 16.32 27.98 -5.70
N GLY A 456 16.57 28.62 -4.56
CA GLY A 456 16.33 28.00 -3.25
C GLY A 456 14.85 28.07 -2.86
N GLY A 457 14.39 27.12 -2.05
CA GLY A 457 13.04 27.17 -1.47
C GLY A 457 11.92 26.68 -2.38
N ILE A 458 12.23 26.00 -3.49
CA ILE A 458 11.23 25.27 -4.29
C ILE A 458 10.55 24.23 -3.39
N ARG A 459 9.22 24.18 -3.43
CA ARG A 459 8.44 23.23 -2.64
C ARG A 459 7.63 22.34 -3.57
N PRO A 460 7.68 21.00 -3.41
CA PRO A 460 6.86 20.07 -4.18
C PRO A 460 5.36 20.37 -4.11
N MET A 461 4.89 20.84 -2.95
CA MET A 461 3.49 21.18 -2.70
C MET A 461 3.35 22.50 -1.93
N PRO A 462 2.22 23.20 -2.05
CA PRO A 462 1.87 24.35 -1.21
C PRO A 462 1.78 23.97 0.27
N GLU A 463 1.91 24.96 1.16
CA GLU A 463 1.72 24.74 2.60
C GLU A 463 0.28 25.02 3.02
N GLY A 464 -0.22 24.16 3.91
CA GLY A 464 -1.51 24.31 4.56
C GLY A 464 -2.68 23.78 3.73
N LEU A 465 -3.81 23.59 4.39
CA LEU A 465 -4.99 23.00 3.78
C LEU A 465 -5.71 24.02 2.89
N HIS A 466 -5.88 23.68 1.62
CA HIS A 466 -6.65 24.44 0.65
C HIS A 466 -8.02 23.78 0.45
N SER A 467 -9.05 24.34 1.08
CA SER A 467 -10.41 23.78 1.04
C SER A 467 -11.29 24.42 -0.05
N PRO A 468 -12.22 23.66 -0.64
CA PRO A 468 -13.22 24.22 -1.56
C PRO A 468 -14.12 25.23 -0.83
N LYS A 469 -14.64 26.21 -1.56
CA LYS A 469 -15.60 27.19 -1.05
C LYS A 469 -16.98 26.90 -1.61
N MET A 470 -18.00 26.96 -0.76
CA MET A 470 -19.40 26.86 -1.16
C MET A 470 -20.20 27.97 -0.48
N GLU A 471 -20.81 28.84 -1.28
CA GLU A 471 -21.57 29.99 -0.78
C GLU A 471 -22.74 29.53 0.11
N GLY A 472 -22.89 30.16 1.27
CA GLY A 472 -23.94 29.86 2.24
C GLY A 472 -23.78 28.54 3.00
N ALA A 473 -22.65 27.82 2.88
CA ALA A 473 -22.47 26.53 3.55
C ALA A 473 -22.55 26.61 5.08
N GLU A 474 -21.95 27.65 5.68
CA GLU A 474 -21.97 27.85 7.14
C GLU A 474 -23.38 28.06 7.70
N GLU A 475 -24.18 28.89 7.02
CA GLU A 475 -25.57 29.17 7.39
C GLU A 475 -26.44 27.92 7.22
N GLN A 476 -26.31 27.22 6.08
CA GLN A 476 -27.08 26.00 5.82
C GLN A 476 -26.82 24.90 6.86
N ILE A 477 -25.56 24.63 7.21
CA ILE A 477 -25.22 23.62 8.22
C ILE A 477 -25.75 24.01 9.60
N ARG A 478 -25.64 25.28 9.98
CA ARG A 478 -26.19 25.80 11.24
C ARG A 478 -27.71 25.62 11.29
N ASP A 479 -28.41 26.08 10.26
CA ASP A 479 -29.88 26.06 10.22
C ASP A 479 -30.44 24.65 10.16
N MET A 480 -29.84 23.77 9.35
CA MET A 480 -30.22 22.37 9.27
C MET A 480 -30.05 21.67 10.63
N SER A 481 -28.92 21.90 11.30
CA SER A 481 -28.61 21.31 12.59
C SER A 481 -29.62 21.71 13.67
N PHE A 482 -29.86 23.01 13.85
CA PHE A 482 -30.80 23.50 14.85
C PHE A 482 -32.26 23.12 14.52
N SER A 483 -32.66 23.19 13.24
CA SER A 483 -34.03 22.85 12.83
C SER A 483 -34.33 21.38 13.07
N ASN A 484 -33.41 20.47 12.71
CA ASN A 484 -33.57 19.05 12.97
C ASN A 484 -33.52 18.73 14.47
N ALA A 485 -32.61 19.36 15.22
CA ALA A 485 -32.58 19.19 16.67
C ALA A 485 -33.89 19.60 17.33
N ARG A 486 -34.48 20.75 16.94
CA ARG A 486 -35.77 21.21 17.47
C ARG A 486 -36.91 20.27 17.10
N ARG A 487 -36.89 19.69 15.89
CA ARG A 487 -37.86 18.68 15.44
C ARG A 487 -37.80 17.40 16.27
N ILE A 488 -36.61 17.00 16.72
CA ILE A 488 -36.36 15.76 17.46
C ILE A 488 -36.57 15.98 18.96
N TYR A 489 -35.93 16.98 19.56
CA TYR A 489 -35.86 17.22 21.00
C TYR A 489 -36.80 18.32 21.54
N GLY A 490 -37.51 19.02 20.66
CA GLY A 490 -38.45 20.09 21.03
C GLY A 490 -37.85 21.50 20.99
N ASP A 491 -38.71 22.49 21.21
CA ASP A 491 -38.35 23.91 21.26
C ASP A 491 -38.99 24.55 22.52
N PRO A 492 -38.19 25.04 23.49
CA PRO A 492 -36.72 25.15 23.49
C PRO A 492 -36.00 23.79 23.59
N LEU A 493 -34.77 23.75 23.09
CA LEU A 493 -33.91 22.57 23.16
C LEU A 493 -33.52 22.26 24.61
N PRO A 494 -33.34 20.97 24.97
CA PRO A 494 -32.67 20.59 26.21
C PRO A 494 -31.25 21.18 26.25
N GLN A 495 -30.82 21.65 27.43
CA GLN A 495 -29.52 22.30 27.62
C GLN A 495 -28.34 21.46 27.08
N VAL A 496 -28.35 20.15 27.35
CA VAL A 496 -27.32 19.20 26.87
C VAL A 496 -27.19 19.21 25.34
N VAL A 497 -28.31 19.31 24.63
CA VAL A 497 -28.34 19.34 23.15
C VAL A 497 -27.89 20.70 22.63
N GLN A 498 -28.39 21.78 23.24
CA GLN A 498 -28.07 23.15 22.83
C GLN A 498 -26.57 23.45 23.00
N GLU A 499 -26.00 23.17 24.17
CA GLU A 499 -24.58 23.40 24.45
C GLU A 499 -23.68 22.57 23.53
N ARG A 500 -24.08 21.32 23.24
CA ARG A 500 -23.35 20.45 22.31
C ARG A 500 -23.33 21.02 20.90
N LEU A 501 -24.49 21.43 20.36
CA LEU A 501 -24.58 22.00 19.01
C LEU A 501 -23.83 23.32 18.87
N GLU A 502 -23.97 24.24 19.82
CA GLU A 502 -23.28 25.53 19.78
C GLU A 502 -21.76 25.36 19.78
N ARG A 503 -21.24 24.47 20.64
CA ARG A 503 -19.82 24.12 20.70
C ARG A 503 -19.31 23.50 19.40
N GLU A 504 -20.02 22.49 18.88
CA GLU A 504 -19.61 21.81 17.65
C GLU A 504 -19.65 22.74 16.44
N LEU A 505 -20.74 23.50 16.26
CA LEU A 505 -20.87 24.43 15.14
C LEU A 505 -19.80 25.53 15.19
N SER A 506 -19.46 26.03 16.39
CA SER A 506 -18.36 26.99 16.53
C SER A 506 -17.03 26.41 16.07
N ALA A 507 -16.74 25.14 16.35
CA ALA A 507 -15.52 24.48 15.91
C ALA A 507 -15.53 24.18 14.41
N ILE A 508 -16.64 23.65 13.88
CA ILE A 508 -16.79 23.28 12.47
C ILE A 508 -16.70 24.52 11.57
N ILE A 509 -17.46 25.56 11.89
CA ILE A 509 -17.48 26.80 11.10
C ILE A 509 -16.16 27.57 11.31
N GLY A 510 -15.71 27.71 12.55
CA GLY A 510 -14.50 28.48 12.88
C GLY A 510 -13.21 27.95 12.23
N ASN A 511 -13.16 26.65 11.91
CA ASN A 511 -12.03 26.02 11.22
C ASN A 511 -12.31 25.73 9.73
N GLY A 512 -13.41 26.24 9.16
CA GLY A 512 -13.69 26.16 7.72
C GLY A 512 -14.24 24.83 7.21
N PHE A 513 -14.68 23.90 8.08
CA PHE A 513 -15.14 22.57 7.69
C PHE A 513 -16.64 22.46 7.38
N ALA A 514 -17.38 23.58 7.43
CA ALA A 514 -18.80 23.60 7.07
C ALA A 514 -19.05 23.12 5.63
N VAL A 515 -18.10 23.41 4.72
CA VAL A 515 -18.17 22.95 3.33
C VAL A 515 -18.09 21.42 3.27
N ASN A 516 -17.16 20.78 3.98
CA ASN A 516 -17.03 19.32 4.04
C ASN A 516 -18.33 18.65 4.51
N TYR A 517 -18.98 19.22 5.54
CA TYR A 517 -20.27 18.73 6.02
C TYR A 517 -21.38 18.88 4.98
N LEU A 518 -21.43 20.02 4.28
CA LEU A 518 -22.45 20.24 3.25
C LEU A 518 -22.29 19.28 2.07
N ILE A 519 -21.05 19.00 1.67
CA ILE A 519 -20.74 18.04 0.62
C ILE A 519 -21.17 16.65 1.06
N ALA A 520 -20.78 16.22 2.26
CA ALA A 520 -21.17 14.95 2.85
C ALA A 520 -22.69 14.79 2.89
N TYR A 521 -23.42 15.82 3.33
CA TYR A 521 -24.88 15.84 3.31
C TYR A 521 -25.44 15.62 1.90
N ARG A 522 -24.92 16.34 0.88
CA ARG A 522 -25.40 16.23 -0.50
C ARG A 522 -25.19 14.83 -1.08
N VAL A 523 -24.01 14.24 -0.86
CA VAL A 523 -23.73 12.87 -1.37
C VAL A 523 -24.57 11.82 -0.65
N VAL A 524 -24.80 11.97 0.66
CA VAL A 524 -25.70 11.08 1.41
C VAL A 524 -27.15 11.23 0.91
N ALA A 525 -27.63 12.45 0.73
CA ALA A 525 -28.98 12.72 0.22
C ALA A 525 -29.19 12.07 -1.16
N LYS A 526 -28.19 12.18 -2.07
CA LYS A 526 -28.24 11.55 -3.39
C LYS A 526 -28.37 10.02 -3.30
N SER A 527 -27.64 9.38 -2.38
CA SER A 527 -27.73 7.93 -2.15
C SER A 527 -29.10 7.52 -1.61
N LEU A 528 -29.61 8.27 -0.63
CA LEU A 528 -30.91 8.01 -0.01
C LEU A 528 -32.07 8.20 -1.00
N GLU A 529 -32.00 9.21 -1.88
CA GLU A 529 -32.97 9.42 -2.97
C GLU A 529 -33.02 8.24 -3.95
N ALA A 530 -31.88 7.57 -4.17
CA ALA A 530 -31.79 6.35 -4.97
C ALA A 530 -32.21 5.08 -4.20
N GLY A 531 -32.57 5.22 -2.92
CA GLY A 531 -32.97 4.10 -2.04
C GLY A 531 -31.81 3.34 -1.41
N TYR A 532 -30.56 3.81 -1.53
CA TYR A 532 -29.39 3.17 -0.92
C TYR A 532 -29.04 3.84 0.40
N GLN A 533 -29.11 3.07 1.48
CA GLN A 533 -28.63 3.51 2.79
C GLN A 533 -27.12 3.79 2.76
N VAL A 534 -26.67 4.73 3.59
CA VAL A 534 -25.24 5.05 3.72
C VAL A 534 -24.78 4.66 5.11
N GLY A 535 -23.77 3.79 5.18
CA GLY A 535 -23.14 3.44 6.44
C GLY A 535 -22.22 4.57 6.91
N SER A 536 -22.43 5.05 8.14
CA SER A 536 -21.47 5.95 8.79
C SER A 536 -20.13 5.23 8.98
N ARG A 537 -19.01 5.93 8.78
CA ARG A 537 -17.68 5.38 9.02
C ARG A 537 -16.77 6.41 9.70
N GLY A 538 -15.78 5.90 10.42
CA GLY A 538 -14.71 6.71 11.00
C GLY A 538 -15.16 7.54 12.19
N SER A 539 -14.54 8.70 12.38
CA SER A 539 -14.81 9.55 13.55
C SER A 539 -15.97 10.54 13.39
N VAL A 540 -16.56 10.68 12.19
CA VAL A 540 -17.63 11.68 11.95
C VAL A 540 -18.88 11.42 12.82
N GLY A 541 -19.14 10.17 13.19
CA GLY A 541 -20.22 9.81 14.14
C GLY A 541 -20.02 10.31 15.57
N SER A 542 -18.89 10.97 15.86
CA SER A 542 -18.65 11.67 17.13
C SER A 542 -19.29 13.07 17.15
N SER A 543 -19.80 13.56 16.01
CA SER A 543 -20.39 14.89 15.86
C SER A 543 -21.91 14.85 15.86
N LEU A 544 -22.54 15.54 16.82
CA LEU A 544 -23.98 15.74 16.85
C LEU A 544 -24.47 16.54 15.64
N VAL A 545 -23.66 17.50 15.16
CA VAL A 545 -23.96 18.24 13.92
C VAL A 545 -24.07 17.28 12.73
N ALA A 546 -23.21 16.25 12.65
CA ALA A 546 -23.29 15.24 11.60
C ALA A 546 -24.58 14.40 11.72
N THR A 547 -24.98 14.04 12.94
CA THR A 547 -26.26 13.37 13.19
C THR A 547 -27.45 14.23 12.76
N MET A 548 -27.46 15.52 13.14
CA MET A 548 -28.56 16.44 12.81
C MET A 548 -28.60 16.83 11.33
N CYS A 549 -27.48 16.73 10.61
CA CYS A 549 -27.42 16.91 9.16
C CYS A 549 -27.66 15.60 8.39
N HIS A 550 -28.01 14.49 9.05
CA HIS A 550 -28.20 13.18 8.42
C HIS A 550 -26.95 12.63 7.70
N ILE A 551 -25.76 13.05 8.11
CA ILE A 551 -24.48 12.53 7.60
C ILE A 551 -24.12 11.21 8.31
N SER A 552 -24.47 11.10 9.60
CA SER A 552 -24.25 9.90 10.42
C SER A 552 -25.53 9.49 11.14
N GLU A 553 -25.74 8.18 11.28
CA GLU A 553 -26.82 7.63 12.11
C GLU A 553 -26.43 7.50 13.58
N VAL A 554 -25.13 7.63 13.91
CA VAL A 554 -24.66 7.52 15.29
C VAL A 554 -25.01 8.80 16.02
N ASN A 555 -25.71 8.68 17.15
CA ASN A 555 -26.02 9.79 18.05
C ASN A 555 -24.99 9.85 19.18
N PRO A 556 -24.07 10.84 19.20
CA PRO A 556 -22.96 10.89 20.15
C PRO A 556 -23.35 11.49 21.51
N LEU A 557 -24.63 11.83 21.71
CA LEU A 557 -25.11 12.31 23.01
C LEU A 557 -25.03 11.22 24.08
N PRO A 558 -25.02 11.60 25.37
CA PRO A 558 -25.15 10.65 26.47
C PRO A 558 -26.42 9.80 26.34
N PRO A 559 -26.49 8.62 26.98
CA PRO A 559 -27.66 7.75 26.97
C PRO A 559 -28.90 8.51 27.39
N HIS A 560 -29.98 8.41 26.62
CA HIS A 560 -31.19 9.16 26.90
C HIS A 560 -32.46 8.47 26.42
N TYR A 561 -33.55 8.84 27.08
CA TYR A 561 -34.91 8.58 26.61
C TYR A 561 -35.43 9.75 25.78
N LEU A 562 -36.22 9.44 24.75
CA LEU A 562 -36.88 10.42 23.90
C LEU A 562 -38.33 10.01 23.56
N CYS A 563 -39.28 10.90 23.78
CA CYS A 563 -40.67 10.70 23.36
C CYS A 563 -40.89 11.25 21.93
N LYS A 564 -41.14 10.35 20.96
CA LYS A 564 -41.41 10.77 19.57
C LYS A 564 -42.67 11.63 19.42
N GLY A 565 -43.67 11.48 20.30
CA GLY A 565 -44.91 12.27 20.32
C GLY A 565 -44.72 13.67 20.93
N CYS A 566 -44.50 13.75 22.25
CA CYS A 566 -44.46 15.04 22.97
C CYS A 566 -43.07 15.66 23.15
N LYS A 567 -42.02 15.05 22.58
CA LYS A 567 -40.63 15.52 22.59
C LYS A 567 -39.96 15.60 23.97
N TYR A 568 -40.56 15.01 25.00
CA TYR A 568 -39.90 14.83 26.31
C TYR A 568 -38.60 14.04 26.15
N SER A 569 -37.52 14.51 26.77
CA SER A 569 -36.23 13.82 26.81
C SER A 569 -35.64 13.77 28.23
N GLU A 570 -34.93 12.70 28.55
CA GLU A 570 -34.28 12.47 29.84
C GLU A 570 -32.88 11.88 29.61
N PHE A 571 -31.83 12.61 29.99
CA PHE A 571 -30.43 12.25 29.74
C PHE A 571 -29.76 11.67 31.00
N ILE A 572 -28.98 10.61 30.83
CA ILE A 572 -28.16 9.98 31.86
C ILE A 572 -26.71 10.39 31.60
N VAL A 573 -26.12 11.15 32.52
CA VAL A 573 -24.79 11.77 32.35
C VAL A 573 -23.79 11.39 33.44
N ASP A 574 -24.18 10.48 34.33
CA ASP A 574 -23.35 10.02 35.46
C ASP A 574 -22.39 8.87 35.10
N GLY A 575 -22.39 8.44 33.84
CA GLY A 575 -21.55 7.33 33.34
C GLY A 575 -22.00 5.94 33.80
N SER A 576 -23.18 5.81 34.42
CA SER A 576 -23.70 4.52 34.90
C SER A 576 -24.16 3.58 33.77
N VAL A 577 -24.42 4.12 32.58
CA VAL A 577 -24.91 3.40 31.41
C VAL A 577 -24.00 3.72 30.22
N GLY A 578 -23.56 2.70 29.47
CA GLY A 578 -22.64 2.88 28.35
C GLY A 578 -23.31 3.38 27.06
N THR A 579 -24.56 2.98 26.81
CA THR A 579 -25.37 3.41 25.66
C THR A 579 -26.86 3.40 25.98
N GLY A 580 -27.63 4.28 25.33
CA GLY A 580 -29.08 4.37 25.47
C GLY A 580 -29.80 3.09 25.08
N PHE A 581 -29.26 2.29 24.16
CA PHE A 581 -29.89 1.05 23.73
C PHE A 581 -30.07 0.04 24.88
N ASP A 582 -29.20 0.10 25.90
CA ASP A 582 -29.24 -0.74 27.09
C ASP A 582 -30.20 -0.24 28.17
N LEU A 583 -30.80 0.95 28.01
CA LEU A 583 -31.79 1.45 28.95
C LEU A 583 -33.03 0.54 28.98
N PRO A 584 -33.64 0.32 30.16
CA PRO A 584 -34.86 -0.46 30.27
C PRO A 584 -36.03 0.25 29.58
N ALA A 585 -37.02 -0.51 29.11
CA ALA A 585 -38.24 0.07 28.54
C ALA A 585 -38.96 0.96 29.58
N LYS A 586 -39.42 2.13 29.14
CA LYS A 586 -40.04 3.15 30.01
C LYS A 586 -41.10 3.90 29.21
N ASP A 587 -42.23 4.22 29.84
CA ASP A 587 -43.26 5.06 29.23
C ASP A 587 -43.01 6.55 29.50
N CYS A 588 -43.46 7.38 28.58
CA CYS A 588 -43.28 8.82 28.67
C CYS A 588 -44.08 9.40 29.84
N PRO A 589 -43.44 10.08 30.81
CA PRO A 589 -44.14 10.63 31.96
C PRO A 589 -45.10 11.78 31.60
N ARG A 590 -45.02 12.33 30.37
CA ARG A 590 -45.88 13.42 29.91
C ARG A 590 -47.09 12.97 29.09
N CYS A 591 -46.96 11.93 28.26
CA CYS A 591 -48.02 11.52 27.34
C CYS A 591 -48.33 10.01 27.33
N GLY A 592 -47.61 9.21 28.12
CA GLY A 592 -47.83 7.77 28.24
C GLY A 592 -47.37 6.92 27.06
N GLN A 593 -46.83 7.51 25.98
CA GLN A 593 -46.26 6.74 24.88
C GLN A 593 -44.92 6.08 25.26
N PRO A 594 -44.58 4.91 24.72
CA PRO A 594 -43.27 4.29 24.93
C PRO A 594 -42.14 5.24 24.54
N LEU A 595 -41.13 5.36 25.41
CA LEU A 595 -39.94 6.17 25.14
C LEU A 595 -39.00 5.43 24.21
N HIS A 596 -38.51 6.14 23.20
CA HIS A 596 -37.37 5.73 22.40
C HIS A 596 -36.09 5.88 23.23
N LYS A 597 -35.06 5.10 22.91
CA LYS A 597 -33.79 5.05 23.62
C LYS A 597 -32.65 5.25 22.64
N ASP A 598 -31.72 6.15 22.94
CA ASP A 598 -30.64 6.52 22.03
C ASP A 598 -29.45 7.13 22.81
N GLY A 599 -28.34 7.40 22.11
CA GLY A 599 -27.13 8.03 22.65
C GLY A 599 -26.03 7.03 23.01
N VAL A 600 -24.86 7.17 22.39
CA VAL A 600 -23.71 6.25 22.54
C VAL A 600 -22.57 6.85 23.36
N ASP A 601 -22.75 8.08 23.86
CA ASP A 601 -21.78 8.83 24.68
C ASP A 601 -20.38 8.92 24.04
N ILE A 602 -20.26 9.75 23.00
CA ILE A 602 -19.02 9.90 22.23
C ILE A 602 -18.59 11.37 22.27
N PRO A 603 -17.34 11.68 22.70
CA PRO A 603 -16.85 13.04 22.75
C PRO A 603 -16.58 13.58 21.33
N PHE A 604 -16.97 14.82 21.08
CA PHE A 604 -16.77 15.48 19.78
C PHE A 604 -15.28 15.62 19.44
N GLU A 605 -14.45 15.78 20.46
CA GLU A 605 -13.02 16.01 20.35
C GLU A 605 -12.27 14.82 19.74
N THR A 606 -12.85 13.62 19.75
CA THR A 606 -12.36 12.47 18.96
C THR A 606 -12.29 12.78 17.46
N PHE A 607 -13.19 13.63 16.97
CA PHE A 607 -13.25 14.06 15.58
C PHE A 607 -12.24 15.18 15.29
N MET A 608 -12.35 16.34 15.93
CA MET A 608 -11.60 17.58 15.61
C MET A 608 -10.57 18.03 16.66
N GLY A 609 -10.32 17.25 17.71
CA GLY A 609 -9.51 17.67 18.84
C GLY A 609 -10.17 18.81 19.64
N PHE A 610 -9.40 19.44 20.52
CA PHE A 610 -9.89 20.55 21.37
C PHE A 610 -9.71 21.92 20.73
N LYS A 611 -8.71 22.08 19.87
CA LYS A 611 -8.37 23.37 19.25
C LYS A 611 -8.79 23.45 17.79
N GLY A 612 -9.38 22.39 17.22
CA GLY A 612 -9.63 22.30 15.77
C GLY A 612 -8.34 22.12 14.96
N ASP A 613 -7.25 21.73 15.62
CA ASP A 613 -5.91 21.51 15.07
C ASP A 613 -5.79 20.22 14.26
N LYS A 614 -6.82 19.38 14.28
CA LYS A 614 -6.93 18.17 13.48
C LYS A 614 -7.87 18.39 12.31
N VAL A 615 -7.37 18.20 11.10
CA VAL A 615 -8.18 18.12 9.88
C VAL A 615 -9.03 16.84 9.94
N PRO A 616 -10.38 16.95 9.92
CA PRO A 616 -11.26 15.80 9.98
C PRO A 616 -11.50 15.17 8.59
N ASP A 617 -11.36 13.85 8.51
CA ASP A 617 -11.84 13.05 7.37
C ASP A 617 -13.31 12.65 7.59
N ILE A 618 -14.16 12.86 6.57
CA ILE A 618 -15.54 12.36 6.57
C ILE A 618 -15.60 11.10 5.71
N ASP A 619 -15.69 9.96 6.38
CA ASP A 619 -15.75 8.65 5.74
C ASP A 619 -17.21 8.17 5.61
N LEU A 620 -17.60 7.77 4.40
CA LEU A 620 -18.95 7.30 4.12
C LEU A 620 -18.90 5.98 3.34
N ASN A 621 -19.66 4.98 3.81
CA ASN A 621 -19.81 3.69 3.14
C ASN A 621 -21.10 3.70 2.30
N PHE A 622 -20.94 3.78 0.98
CA PHE A 622 -22.02 3.65 0.02
C PHE A 622 -22.18 2.20 -0.43
N ALA A 623 -23.33 1.87 -1.03
CA ALA A 623 -23.51 0.63 -1.76
C ALA A 623 -22.48 0.55 -2.89
N ASP A 624 -21.73 -0.56 -2.95
CA ASP A 624 -20.72 -0.82 -3.99
C ASP A 624 -21.28 -0.67 -5.41
N VAL A 625 -22.50 -1.17 -5.63
CA VAL A 625 -23.22 -1.08 -6.92
C VAL A 625 -23.61 0.35 -7.32
N PHE A 626 -23.63 1.31 -6.38
CA PHE A 626 -24.01 2.71 -6.63
C PHE A 626 -22.84 3.69 -6.45
N LEU A 627 -21.67 3.19 -6.07
CA LEU A 627 -20.49 4.00 -5.78
C LEU A 627 -20.04 4.87 -6.96
N SER A 628 -20.08 4.31 -8.18
CA SER A 628 -19.67 5.02 -9.39
C SER A 628 -20.56 6.23 -9.68
N ASP A 629 -21.86 6.14 -9.39
CA ASP A 629 -22.79 7.25 -9.57
C ASP A 629 -22.61 8.33 -8.51
N ILE A 630 -22.24 7.95 -7.28
CA ILE A 630 -21.85 8.89 -6.24
C ILE A 630 -20.58 9.65 -6.62
N HIS A 631 -19.56 8.97 -7.16
CA HIS A 631 -18.36 9.63 -7.65
C HIS A 631 -18.66 10.58 -8.82
N ARG A 632 -19.49 10.17 -9.78
CA ARG A 632 -19.95 11.05 -10.87
C ARG A 632 -20.70 12.27 -10.36
N PHE A 633 -21.53 12.11 -9.34
CA PHE A 633 -22.23 13.23 -8.72
C PHE A 633 -21.26 14.23 -8.08
N THR A 634 -20.11 13.79 -7.56
CA THR A 634 -19.09 14.74 -7.09
C THR A 634 -18.46 15.53 -8.24
N GLU A 635 -18.26 14.92 -9.42
CA GLU A 635 -17.80 15.64 -10.62
C GLU A 635 -18.84 16.70 -11.05
N GLU A 636 -20.14 16.41 -10.95
CA GLU A 636 -21.21 17.40 -11.20
C GLU A 636 -21.20 18.55 -10.19
N LEU A 637 -20.84 18.28 -8.92
CA LEU A 637 -20.81 19.27 -7.86
C LEU A 637 -19.63 20.25 -7.98
N PHE A 638 -18.46 19.78 -8.43
CA PHE A 638 -17.23 20.58 -8.42
C PHE A 638 -16.67 20.89 -9.81
N GLY A 639 -17.03 20.13 -10.83
CA GLY A 639 -16.37 20.09 -12.14
C GLY A 639 -15.45 18.88 -12.25
N SER A 640 -15.44 18.25 -13.43
CA SER A 640 -14.62 17.07 -13.71
C SER A 640 -13.12 17.35 -13.72
N ASP A 641 -12.73 18.61 -13.91
CA ASP A 641 -11.35 19.12 -13.85
C ASP A 641 -10.89 19.46 -12.42
N ARG A 642 -11.75 19.25 -11.41
CA ARG A 642 -11.46 19.57 -10.01
C ARG A 642 -11.56 18.36 -9.08
N ILE A 643 -11.88 17.19 -9.61
CA ILE A 643 -12.00 15.94 -8.85
C ILE A 643 -11.05 14.90 -9.43
N TYR A 644 -10.16 14.40 -8.58
CA TYR A 644 -9.19 13.38 -8.95
C TYR A 644 -9.24 12.24 -7.96
N ARG A 645 -9.03 11.01 -8.42
CA ARG A 645 -8.86 9.88 -7.51
C ARG A 645 -7.49 9.98 -6.84
N ALA A 646 -7.38 9.70 -5.55
CA ALA A 646 -6.08 9.55 -4.93
C ALA A 646 -5.35 8.34 -5.54
N GLY A 647 -4.13 8.54 -6.04
CA GLY A 647 -3.29 7.47 -6.57
C GLY A 647 -2.56 6.70 -5.47
N THR A 648 -2.15 5.48 -5.80
CA THR A 648 -1.32 4.63 -4.94
C THR A 648 -0.10 4.13 -5.72
N VAL A 649 1.05 4.03 -5.06
CA VAL A 649 2.25 3.40 -5.63
C VAL A 649 2.32 1.96 -5.12
N ALA A 650 2.31 0.99 -6.04
CA ALA A 650 2.47 -0.41 -5.69
C ALA A 650 3.96 -0.77 -5.77
N THR A 651 4.51 -1.16 -4.62
CA THR A 651 5.93 -1.54 -4.49
C THR A 651 6.10 -3.06 -4.34
N ILE A 652 7.33 -3.54 -4.48
CA ILE A 652 7.68 -4.92 -4.15
C ILE A 652 7.57 -5.10 -2.62
N ALA A 653 6.61 -5.91 -2.20
CA ALA A 653 6.45 -6.33 -0.81
C ALA A 653 7.28 -7.59 -0.51
N ASP A 654 7.48 -7.90 0.78
CA ASP A 654 8.38 -8.96 1.25
C ASP A 654 8.18 -10.29 0.54
N LYS A 655 6.95 -10.81 0.47
CA LYS A 655 6.67 -12.10 -0.20
C LYS A 655 7.11 -12.13 -1.66
N THR A 656 6.93 -11.02 -2.38
CA THR A 656 7.35 -10.90 -3.77
C THR A 656 8.87 -10.79 -3.87
N ALA A 657 9.51 -10.03 -2.96
CA ALA A 657 10.97 -9.93 -2.89
C ALA A 657 11.63 -11.30 -2.64
N TYR A 658 11.14 -12.07 -1.66
CA TYR A 658 11.59 -13.45 -1.43
C TYR A 658 11.44 -14.33 -2.67
N GLY A 659 10.36 -14.16 -3.43
CA GLY A 659 10.13 -14.86 -4.70
C GLY A 659 11.21 -14.54 -5.74
N PHE A 660 11.53 -13.25 -5.94
CA PHE A 660 12.59 -12.84 -6.87
C PHE A 660 13.96 -13.40 -6.47
N VAL A 661 14.33 -13.30 -5.20
CA VAL A 661 15.63 -13.79 -4.71
C VAL A 661 15.76 -15.31 -4.86
N LYS A 662 14.70 -16.07 -4.54
CA LYS A 662 14.71 -17.54 -4.69
C LYS A 662 14.83 -17.95 -6.14
N ALA A 663 14.05 -17.33 -7.04
CA ALA A 663 14.15 -17.59 -8.47
C ALA A 663 15.55 -17.28 -9.01
N TYR A 664 16.12 -16.13 -8.61
CA TYR A 664 17.49 -15.74 -8.98
C TYR A 664 18.52 -16.77 -8.51
N ALA A 665 18.42 -17.23 -7.26
CA ALA A 665 19.32 -18.24 -6.69
C ALA A 665 19.18 -19.60 -7.39
N GLU A 666 17.94 -20.04 -7.67
CA GLU A 666 17.65 -21.29 -8.39
C GLU A 666 18.23 -21.29 -9.81
N GLU A 667 18.01 -20.21 -10.58
CA GLU A 667 18.54 -20.06 -11.95
C GLU A 667 20.07 -20.12 -12.00
N ARG A 668 20.74 -19.62 -10.97
CA ARG A 668 22.21 -19.55 -10.85
C ARG A 668 22.81 -20.71 -10.07
N ASN A 669 21.99 -21.68 -9.65
CA ASN A 669 22.39 -22.82 -8.81
C ASN A 669 23.13 -22.39 -7.53
N LEU A 670 22.72 -21.26 -6.94
CA LEU A 670 23.28 -20.74 -5.70
C LEU A 670 22.54 -21.34 -4.50
N THR A 671 23.30 -21.82 -3.52
CA THR A 671 22.76 -22.25 -2.23
C THR A 671 23.02 -21.14 -1.21
N LEU A 672 21.99 -20.32 -0.96
CA LEU A 672 22.07 -19.19 -0.03
C LEU A 672 21.50 -19.56 1.33
N ARG A 673 22.07 -18.99 2.40
CA ARG A 673 21.50 -19.08 3.75
C ARG A 673 20.20 -18.26 3.83
N SER A 674 19.30 -18.61 4.74
CA SER A 674 18.06 -17.88 4.97
C SER A 674 18.31 -16.42 5.36
N ALA A 675 19.40 -16.16 6.10
CA ALA A 675 19.84 -14.80 6.42
C ALA A 675 20.20 -14.00 5.15
N GLU A 676 20.90 -14.60 4.18
CA GLU A 676 21.29 -13.91 2.94
C GLU A 676 20.08 -13.69 2.03
N ILE A 677 19.18 -14.67 1.93
CA ILE A 677 17.92 -14.51 1.20
C ILE A 677 17.12 -13.33 1.76
N THR A 678 17.06 -13.21 3.09
CA THR A 678 16.35 -12.11 3.77
C THR A 678 17.03 -10.76 3.51
N ARG A 679 18.36 -10.68 3.62
CA ARG A 679 19.14 -9.47 3.29
C ARG A 679 18.93 -9.02 1.84
N LEU A 680 18.97 -9.95 0.89
CA LEU A 680 18.73 -9.68 -0.53
C LEU A 680 17.29 -9.23 -0.79
N ALA A 681 16.31 -9.86 -0.13
CA ALA A 681 14.91 -9.49 -0.25
C ALA A 681 14.66 -8.07 0.27
N LEU A 682 15.18 -7.73 1.46
CA LEU A 682 15.09 -6.38 2.03
C LEU A 682 15.71 -5.30 1.11
N GLY A 683 16.78 -5.64 0.38
CA GLY A 683 17.44 -4.72 -0.55
C GLY A 683 16.59 -4.31 -1.75
N ILE A 684 15.63 -5.15 -2.17
CA ILE A 684 14.70 -4.85 -3.28
C ILE A 684 13.29 -4.48 -2.82
N THR A 685 12.96 -4.65 -1.54
CA THR A 685 11.68 -4.21 -0.97
C THR A 685 11.51 -2.69 -1.10
N GLY A 686 10.28 -2.28 -1.44
CA GLY A 686 9.93 -0.87 -1.62
C GLY A 686 10.21 -0.30 -3.01
N VAL A 687 10.88 -1.06 -3.90
CA VAL A 687 11.04 -0.67 -5.31
C VAL A 687 9.67 -0.61 -5.98
N LYS A 688 9.39 0.47 -6.72
CA LYS A 688 8.14 0.65 -7.45
C LYS A 688 7.99 -0.44 -8.52
N ARG A 689 6.80 -1.03 -8.59
CA ARG A 689 6.41 -1.99 -9.62
C ARG A 689 5.32 -1.46 -10.53
N SER A 690 4.28 -0.84 -9.97
CA SER A 690 3.17 -0.26 -10.73
C SER A 690 2.49 0.86 -9.95
N THR A 691 1.48 1.49 -10.53
CA THR A 691 0.56 2.40 -9.80
C THR A 691 -0.83 1.78 -9.68
N GLY A 692 -1.68 2.39 -8.88
CA GLY A 692 -3.05 1.98 -8.62
C GLY A 692 -3.90 3.15 -8.14
N GLN A 693 -5.10 2.84 -7.67
CA GLN A 693 -6.07 3.83 -7.20
C GLN A 693 -6.46 3.56 -5.74
N HIS A 694 -6.67 4.63 -4.98
CA HIS A 694 -7.26 4.55 -3.65
C HIS A 694 -8.70 4.03 -3.75
N PRO A 695 -9.16 3.14 -2.86
CA PRO A 695 -10.47 2.50 -2.97
C PRO A 695 -11.69 3.44 -2.96
N GLY A 696 -11.55 4.67 -2.45
CA GLY A 696 -12.65 5.63 -2.40
C GLY A 696 -12.26 7.09 -2.24
N GLY A 697 -10.97 7.39 -2.21
CA GLY A 697 -10.47 8.73 -1.87
C GLY A 697 -10.50 9.63 -3.10
N LEU A 698 -11.30 10.69 -3.02
CA LEU A 698 -11.39 11.73 -4.03
C LEU A 698 -10.75 13.02 -3.51
N LEU A 699 -9.81 13.55 -4.27
CA LEU A 699 -9.15 14.82 -4.01
C LEU A 699 -9.96 15.94 -4.66
N VAL A 700 -10.28 16.97 -3.88
CA VAL A 700 -11.03 18.13 -4.35
C VAL A 700 -10.08 19.31 -4.53
N VAL A 701 -9.86 19.73 -5.78
CA VAL A 701 -9.06 20.91 -6.10
C VAL A 701 -9.93 22.17 -5.93
N PRO A 702 -9.52 23.12 -5.07
CA PRO A 702 -10.29 24.33 -4.85
C PRO A 702 -10.24 25.28 -6.06
N GLU A 703 -11.26 26.13 -6.16
CA GLU A 703 -11.31 27.14 -7.21
C GLU A 703 -10.10 28.10 -7.16
N GLY A 704 -9.54 28.39 -8.33
CA GLY A 704 -8.35 29.22 -8.48
C GLY A 704 -7.01 28.46 -8.46
N TYR A 705 -7.05 27.15 -8.19
CA TYR A 705 -5.90 26.26 -8.28
C TYR A 705 -6.03 25.27 -9.45
N ASP A 706 -4.88 24.83 -9.95
CA ASP A 706 -4.72 23.75 -10.91
C ASP A 706 -4.19 22.51 -10.15
N ILE A 707 -4.52 21.30 -10.57
CA ILE A 707 -4.02 20.10 -9.86
C ILE A 707 -2.48 20.04 -9.85
N CYS A 708 -1.85 20.52 -10.92
CA CYS A 708 -0.39 20.64 -11.03
C CYS A 708 0.22 21.73 -10.14
N ASP A 709 -0.57 22.50 -9.37
CA ASP A 709 -0.03 23.25 -8.23
C ASP A 709 0.37 22.34 -7.07
N PHE A 710 -0.21 21.13 -6.98
CA PHE A 710 -0.01 20.16 -5.91
C PHE A 710 0.76 18.93 -6.38
N CYS A 711 0.34 18.31 -7.48
CA CYS A 711 1.00 17.12 -8.01
C CYS A 711 0.71 16.90 -9.50
N PRO A 712 1.52 16.09 -10.21
CA PRO A 712 1.11 15.54 -11.49
C PRO A 712 -0.10 14.61 -11.35
N VAL A 713 -0.69 14.24 -12.48
CA VAL A 713 -1.76 13.25 -12.58
C VAL A 713 -1.45 12.18 -13.63
N GLN A 714 -2.03 10.99 -13.48
CA GLN A 714 -1.82 9.87 -14.40
C GLN A 714 -3.03 8.94 -14.43
N TYR A 715 -3.06 7.99 -15.36
CA TYR A 715 -3.95 6.83 -15.27
C TYR A 715 -3.40 5.79 -14.28
N PRO A 716 -4.26 5.11 -13.50
CA PRO A 716 -3.84 4.01 -12.64
C PRO A 716 -3.33 2.84 -13.49
N ALA A 717 -2.16 2.31 -13.14
CA ALA A 717 -1.46 1.26 -13.89
C ALA A 717 -1.26 1.59 -15.38
N ASP A 718 -1.21 2.88 -15.72
CA ASP A 718 -1.06 3.41 -17.08
C ASP A 718 -2.13 2.91 -18.07
N ASN A 719 -3.31 2.50 -17.55
CA ASN A 719 -4.41 2.01 -18.36
C ASN A 719 -5.19 3.18 -19.00
N ARG A 720 -4.92 3.47 -20.28
CA ARG A 720 -5.61 4.54 -21.05
C ARG A 720 -7.11 4.32 -21.24
N GLU A 721 -7.61 3.09 -21.08
CA GLU A 721 -9.05 2.81 -21.11
C GLU A 721 -9.74 3.17 -19.79
N SER A 722 -8.96 3.44 -18.73
CA SER A 722 -9.48 3.94 -17.46
C SER A 722 -10.15 5.29 -17.68
N ARG A 723 -11.38 5.44 -17.19
CA ARG A 723 -12.05 6.75 -17.11
C ARG A 723 -11.65 7.54 -15.87
N VAL A 724 -10.80 6.97 -15.01
CA VAL A 724 -10.40 7.53 -13.72
C VAL A 724 -8.98 8.08 -13.84
N ILE A 725 -8.83 9.37 -13.56
CA ILE A 725 -7.53 10.04 -13.43
C ILE A 725 -7.14 10.04 -11.95
N THR A 726 -5.90 9.64 -11.68
CA THR A 726 -5.32 9.55 -10.34
C THR A 726 -4.24 10.60 -10.10
N SER A 727 -4.07 11.04 -8.86
CA SER A 727 -2.86 11.79 -8.45
C SER A 727 -1.61 10.94 -8.65
N HIS A 728 -0.53 11.55 -9.12
CA HIS A 728 0.76 10.87 -9.32
C HIS A 728 1.45 10.54 -7.99
N PHE A 729 1.24 11.41 -7.00
CA PHE A 729 1.69 11.25 -5.61
C PHE A 729 0.68 10.43 -4.81
N SER A 730 1.21 9.60 -3.90
CA SER A 730 0.39 8.87 -2.93
C SER A 730 -0.16 9.82 -1.87
N TYR A 731 -1.41 9.62 -1.43
CA TYR A 731 -2.09 10.56 -0.55
C TYR A 731 -1.35 10.84 0.77
N HIS A 732 -1.12 9.81 1.58
CA HIS A 732 -0.53 9.96 2.92
C HIS A 732 0.98 10.15 2.89
N ASP A 733 1.72 9.30 2.17
CA ASP A 733 3.19 9.34 2.23
C ASP A 733 3.76 10.62 1.58
N SER A 734 2.99 11.27 0.70
CA SER A 734 3.42 12.50 0.05
C SER A 734 3.06 13.76 0.85
N GLY A 735 2.07 13.72 1.75
CA GLY A 735 1.58 14.92 2.45
C GLY A 735 0.50 15.69 1.68
N ILE A 736 -0.16 15.05 0.71
CA ILE A 736 -1.33 15.65 0.03
C ILE A 736 -2.46 15.88 1.02
N ASP A 737 -2.58 15.03 2.04
CA ASP A 737 -3.57 15.12 3.13
C ASP A 737 -3.42 16.38 3.99
N GLU A 738 -2.27 17.04 3.93
CA GLU A 738 -2.04 18.35 4.56
C GLU A 738 -2.41 19.53 3.64
N CYS A 739 -2.56 19.29 2.33
CA CYS A 739 -2.69 20.32 1.30
C CYS A 739 -4.10 20.40 0.67
N LEU A 740 -4.75 19.25 0.44
CA LEU A 740 -6.03 19.15 -0.27
C LEU A 740 -7.08 18.44 0.57
N THR A 741 -8.34 18.83 0.35
CA THR A 741 -9.49 18.16 0.97
C THR A 741 -9.76 16.83 0.28
N LYS A 742 -9.86 15.75 1.07
CA LYS A 742 -10.27 14.42 0.61
C LYS A 742 -11.72 14.11 0.98
N LEU A 743 -12.45 13.51 0.05
CA LEU A 743 -13.73 12.83 0.30
C LEU A 743 -13.50 11.33 0.23
N ASP A 744 -13.64 10.62 1.36
CA ASP A 744 -13.55 9.16 1.39
C ASP A 744 -14.94 8.54 1.19
N LEU A 745 -15.28 8.38 -0.08
CA LEU A 745 -16.54 7.78 -0.53
C LEU A 745 -16.25 6.34 -0.94
N LEU A 746 -16.53 5.40 -0.03
CA LEU A 746 -16.11 4.00 -0.11
C LEU A 746 -17.28 3.10 -0.47
N GLY A 747 -17.03 2.10 -1.31
CA GLY A 747 -18.00 1.03 -1.57
C GLY A 747 -17.95 -0.01 -0.46
N LYS A 748 -19.10 -0.36 0.10
CA LYS A 748 -19.25 -1.51 0.99
C LYS A 748 -20.44 -2.35 0.55
N VAL A 749 -20.35 -3.65 0.83
CA VAL A 749 -21.39 -4.62 0.47
C VAL A 749 -22.59 -4.53 1.42
N ASP A 750 -22.39 -4.12 2.69
CA ASP A 750 -23.46 -4.10 3.70
C ASP A 750 -24.68 -3.27 3.27
N PRO A 751 -24.54 -2.04 2.74
CA PRO A 751 -25.67 -1.28 2.21
C PRO A 751 -26.38 -1.96 1.04
N THR A 752 -25.63 -2.63 0.15
CA THR A 752 -26.18 -3.39 -0.98
C THR A 752 -27.00 -4.58 -0.49
N THR A 753 -26.49 -5.33 0.49
CA THR A 753 -27.22 -6.45 1.13
C THR A 753 -28.51 -5.94 1.78
N LEU A 754 -28.46 -4.83 2.53
CA LEU A 754 -29.64 -4.25 3.17
C LEU A 754 -30.67 -3.77 2.16
N LYS A 755 -30.24 -3.19 1.04
CA LYS A 755 -31.16 -2.78 -0.03
C LYS A 755 -31.86 -3.99 -0.64
N MET A 756 -31.12 -5.06 -0.94
CA MET A 756 -31.72 -6.30 -1.43
C MET A 756 -32.72 -6.89 -0.42
N LEU A 757 -32.43 -6.81 0.88
CA LEU A 757 -33.35 -7.26 1.92
C LEU A 757 -34.61 -6.39 2.03
N GLU A 758 -34.47 -5.07 1.91
CA GLU A 758 -35.62 -4.16 1.81
C GLU A 758 -36.50 -4.52 0.61
N ASP A 759 -35.90 -4.76 -0.56
CA ASP A 759 -36.64 -5.10 -1.78
C ASP A 759 -37.34 -6.46 -1.67
N LEU A 760 -36.76 -7.42 -0.95
CA LEU A 760 -37.34 -8.75 -0.71
C LEU A 760 -38.43 -8.77 0.36
N THR A 761 -38.30 -7.96 1.41
CA THR A 761 -39.17 -8.02 2.61
C THR A 761 -40.16 -6.86 2.71
N GLY A 762 -39.91 -5.76 2.01
CA GLY A 762 -40.63 -4.49 2.15
C GLY A 762 -40.30 -3.71 3.44
N ILE A 763 -39.29 -4.14 4.20
CA ILE A 763 -38.91 -3.52 5.48
C ILE A 763 -37.71 -2.61 5.28
N ALA A 764 -37.89 -1.31 5.52
CA ALA A 764 -36.82 -0.35 5.45
C ALA A 764 -35.79 -0.58 6.58
N PRO A 765 -34.48 -0.56 6.31
CA PRO A 765 -33.45 -0.79 7.34
C PRO A 765 -33.51 0.18 8.52
N THR A 766 -34.02 1.40 8.30
CA THR A 766 -34.19 2.43 9.33
C THR A 766 -35.30 2.14 10.33
N ASP A 767 -36.24 1.25 9.97
CA ASP A 767 -37.37 0.88 10.83
C ASP A 767 -37.05 -0.31 11.77
N ILE A 768 -35.90 -0.94 11.58
CA ILE A 768 -35.46 -2.11 12.35
C ILE A 768 -35.06 -1.71 13.78
N PRO A 769 -35.60 -2.36 14.82
CA PRO A 769 -35.21 -2.10 16.20
C PRO A 769 -33.81 -2.65 16.51
N LEU A 770 -32.88 -1.78 16.88
CA LEU A 770 -31.50 -2.16 17.25
C LEU A 770 -31.39 -2.92 18.60
N HIS A 771 -32.49 -3.05 19.35
CA HIS A 771 -32.52 -3.67 20.68
C HIS A 771 -33.46 -4.88 20.73
N ASP A 772 -33.76 -5.47 19.58
CA ASP A 772 -34.57 -6.70 19.50
C ASP A 772 -33.89 -7.84 20.29
N PRO A 773 -34.53 -8.39 21.34
CA PRO A 773 -33.90 -9.37 22.22
C PRO A 773 -33.45 -10.64 21.50
N ASP A 774 -34.27 -11.15 20.57
CA ASP A 774 -33.97 -12.38 19.83
C ASP A 774 -32.80 -12.16 18.86
N THR A 775 -32.77 -10.98 18.21
CA THR A 775 -31.63 -10.56 17.37
C THR A 775 -30.34 -10.45 18.16
N LEU A 776 -30.35 -9.80 19.34
CA LEU A 776 -29.13 -9.65 20.15
C LEU A 776 -28.67 -10.99 20.73
N ALA A 777 -29.58 -11.91 21.02
CA ALA A 777 -29.27 -13.20 21.61
C ALA A 777 -28.39 -14.10 20.69
N ILE A 778 -28.40 -13.90 19.36
CA ILE A 778 -27.55 -14.70 18.47
C ILE A 778 -26.05 -14.45 18.68
N PHE A 779 -25.66 -13.31 19.25
CA PHE A 779 -24.25 -13.02 19.53
C PHE A 779 -23.72 -13.77 20.76
N SER A 780 -24.59 -14.45 21.50
CA SER A 780 -24.24 -15.19 22.73
C SER A 780 -24.76 -16.63 22.78
N GLY A 781 -25.53 -17.03 21.76
CA GLY A 781 -26.19 -18.32 21.70
C GLY A 781 -26.74 -18.64 20.31
N MET A 782 -27.33 -19.83 20.20
CA MET A 782 -27.90 -20.38 18.96
C MET A 782 -29.43 -20.48 19.02
N GLU A 783 -30.01 -20.28 20.20
CA GLU A 783 -31.42 -20.49 20.49
C GLU A 783 -32.36 -19.74 19.53
N PRO A 784 -32.12 -18.45 19.19
CA PRO A 784 -32.99 -17.72 18.28
C PRO A 784 -32.98 -18.25 16.83
N LEU A 785 -31.96 -19.04 16.45
CA LEU A 785 -31.86 -19.61 15.11
C LEU A 785 -32.67 -20.92 14.97
N GLY A 786 -33.09 -21.52 16.08
CA GLY A 786 -33.91 -22.74 16.09
C GLY A 786 -33.17 -24.02 15.73
N ILE A 787 -31.83 -24.03 15.78
CA ILE A 787 -30.96 -25.17 15.43
C ILE A 787 -29.97 -25.48 16.56
N SER A 788 -29.45 -26.72 16.59
CA SER A 788 -28.42 -27.12 17.56
C SER A 788 -27.04 -26.63 17.12
N GLY A 789 -26.31 -25.97 18.03
CA GLY A 789 -24.93 -25.56 17.79
C GLY A 789 -23.96 -26.72 17.56
N GLU A 790 -24.24 -27.91 18.12
CA GLU A 790 -23.42 -29.12 17.93
C GLU A 790 -23.32 -29.55 16.46
N GLU A 791 -24.38 -29.29 15.68
CA GLU A 791 -24.47 -29.67 14.27
C GLU A 791 -23.59 -28.82 13.35
N LEU A 792 -23.18 -27.64 13.82
CA LEU A 792 -22.28 -26.70 13.16
C LEU A 792 -20.91 -26.62 13.85
N GLY A 793 -20.77 -27.17 15.06
CA GLY A 793 -19.58 -26.99 15.89
C GLY A 793 -19.42 -25.54 16.38
N LEU A 794 -20.52 -24.81 16.53
CA LEU A 794 -20.54 -23.39 16.92
C LEU A 794 -21.39 -23.20 18.19
N THR A 795 -21.01 -22.24 19.03
CA THR A 795 -21.79 -21.89 20.23
C THR A 795 -22.51 -20.53 20.16
N VAL A 796 -22.29 -19.78 19.08
CA VAL A 796 -22.90 -18.47 18.79
C VAL A 796 -23.43 -18.40 17.36
N GLY A 797 -24.54 -17.69 17.17
CA GLY A 797 -25.30 -17.60 15.93
C GLY A 797 -24.89 -16.48 14.98
N SER A 798 -23.65 -15.98 15.05
CA SER A 798 -23.19 -14.83 14.25
C SER A 798 -22.65 -15.18 12.84
N LEU A 799 -22.75 -16.44 12.42
CA LEU A 799 -22.31 -16.89 11.10
C LEU A 799 -23.00 -16.09 9.98
N GLY A 800 -22.24 -15.65 8.97
CA GLY A 800 -22.75 -14.77 7.90
C GLY A 800 -23.06 -13.32 8.30
N ILE A 801 -22.92 -12.93 9.56
CA ILE A 801 -23.06 -11.52 9.98
C ILE A 801 -21.73 -10.79 9.76
N PRO A 802 -21.69 -9.66 9.02
CA PRO A 802 -20.45 -8.95 8.72
C PRO A 802 -19.65 -8.61 9.98
N GLU A 803 -18.32 -8.69 9.87
CA GLU A 803 -17.34 -8.56 10.96
C GLU A 803 -17.40 -9.71 11.99
N PHE A 804 -18.61 -10.06 12.46
CA PHE A 804 -18.88 -11.15 13.41
C PHE A 804 -18.84 -12.56 12.79
N ASN A 805 -18.60 -12.66 11.48
CA ASN A 805 -18.40 -13.93 10.76
C ASN A 805 -16.94 -14.41 10.77
N THR A 806 -15.99 -13.64 11.31
CA THR A 806 -14.59 -14.11 11.34
C THR A 806 -14.38 -15.13 12.46
N PRO A 807 -13.54 -16.18 12.28
CA PRO A 807 -13.24 -17.14 13.33
C PRO A 807 -12.73 -16.46 14.61
N PHE A 808 -11.89 -15.44 14.46
CA PHE A 808 -11.34 -14.67 15.58
C PHE A 808 -12.43 -13.95 16.38
N LEU A 809 -13.33 -13.22 15.72
CA LEU A 809 -14.36 -12.47 16.43
C LEU A 809 -15.42 -13.39 17.02
N ARG A 810 -15.75 -14.51 16.35
CA ARG A 810 -16.56 -15.57 16.94
C ARG A 810 -15.95 -16.10 18.22
N GLN A 811 -14.65 -16.41 18.24
CA GLN A 811 -13.98 -16.85 19.47
C GLN A 811 -14.16 -15.84 20.62
N ILE A 812 -14.03 -14.53 20.34
CA ILE A 812 -14.28 -13.49 21.35
C ILE A 812 -15.73 -13.54 21.85
N LEU A 813 -16.72 -13.70 20.96
CA LEU A 813 -18.12 -13.85 21.36
C LEU A 813 -18.34 -15.08 22.25
N GLU A 814 -17.72 -16.21 21.93
CA GLU A 814 -17.87 -17.47 22.69
C GLU A 814 -17.28 -17.35 24.11
N GLU A 815 -16.17 -16.63 24.24
CA GLU A 815 -15.50 -16.36 25.53
C GLU A 815 -16.26 -15.30 26.35
N VAL A 816 -16.71 -14.21 25.73
CA VAL A 816 -17.32 -13.06 26.43
C VAL A 816 -18.81 -13.23 26.69
N ARG A 817 -19.55 -13.79 25.72
CA ARG A 817 -21.02 -13.90 25.70
C ARG A 817 -21.73 -12.58 26.03
N PRO A 818 -21.65 -11.57 25.14
CA PRO A 818 -22.22 -10.25 25.36
C PRO A 818 -23.74 -10.28 25.63
N LYS A 819 -24.18 -9.52 26.62
CA LYS A 819 -25.60 -9.38 27.00
C LYS A 819 -26.17 -8.00 26.68
N THR A 820 -25.30 -7.04 26.41
CA THR A 820 -25.66 -5.63 26.19
C THR A 820 -25.17 -5.15 24.83
N PHE A 821 -25.80 -4.10 24.33
CA PHE A 821 -25.40 -3.45 23.09
C PHE A 821 -24.03 -2.78 23.23
N ASP A 822 -23.74 -2.18 24.39
CA ASP A 822 -22.42 -1.59 24.67
C ASP A 822 -21.29 -2.62 24.60
N GLU A 823 -21.52 -3.85 25.09
CA GLU A 823 -20.56 -4.95 24.97
C GLU A 823 -20.30 -5.34 23.51
N LEU A 824 -21.30 -5.30 22.62
CA LEU A 824 -21.10 -5.54 21.19
C LEU A 824 -20.23 -4.46 20.56
N ILE A 825 -20.44 -3.18 20.91
CA ILE A 825 -19.58 -2.07 20.47
C ILE A 825 -18.14 -2.29 20.96
N LYS A 826 -17.96 -2.71 22.20
CA LYS A 826 -16.65 -2.98 22.79
C LYS A 826 -15.94 -4.16 22.13
N ILE A 827 -16.63 -5.27 21.90
CA ILE A 827 -16.08 -6.43 21.18
C ILE A 827 -15.65 -6.03 19.76
N MET A 828 -16.44 -5.18 19.08
CA MET A 828 -16.07 -4.65 17.77
C MET A 828 -14.78 -3.83 17.82
N GLY A 829 -14.55 -3.05 18.87
CA GLY A 829 -13.29 -2.34 19.08
C GLY A 829 -12.10 -3.27 19.35
N LEU A 830 -12.30 -4.30 20.18
CA LEU A 830 -11.26 -5.24 20.61
C LEU A 830 -10.75 -6.17 19.50
N SER A 831 -11.61 -6.47 18.52
CA SER A 831 -11.26 -7.36 17.41
C SER A 831 -10.38 -6.70 16.35
N HIS A 832 -10.16 -5.39 16.42
CA HIS A 832 -9.44 -4.62 15.43
C HIS A 832 -8.16 -4.00 16.02
N GLY A 833 -7.01 -4.51 15.57
CA GLY A 833 -5.69 -4.04 16.00
C GLY A 833 -4.86 -5.15 16.64
N LYS A 834 -3.55 -5.16 16.38
CA LYS A 834 -2.63 -6.14 16.95
C LYS A 834 -2.43 -5.82 18.44
N ASP A 835 -2.38 -6.86 19.27
CA ASP A 835 -2.16 -6.78 20.73
C ASP A 835 -3.22 -5.96 21.50
N VAL A 836 -4.45 -5.89 20.96
CA VAL A 836 -5.62 -5.31 21.64
C VAL A 836 -6.35 -6.36 22.47
N TRP A 837 -6.80 -7.46 21.84
CA TRP A 837 -7.39 -8.60 22.54
C TRP A 837 -6.33 -9.60 23.04
N LEU A 838 -5.68 -10.28 22.09
CA LEU A 838 -4.61 -11.25 22.38
C LEU A 838 -3.43 -10.55 23.05
N ASN A 839 -2.79 -11.23 24.02
CA ASN A 839 -1.67 -10.70 24.81
C ASN A 839 -1.99 -9.44 25.64
N ASN A 840 -3.26 -9.05 25.75
CA ASN A 840 -3.68 -7.82 26.42
C ASN A 840 -5.04 -7.96 27.10
N ALA A 841 -6.15 -7.49 26.52
CA ALA A 841 -7.46 -7.50 27.18
C ALA A 841 -7.91 -8.90 27.62
N GLN A 842 -7.64 -9.94 26.82
CA GLN A 842 -7.96 -11.32 27.15
C GLN A 842 -7.24 -11.78 28.43
N ASP A 843 -5.95 -11.44 28.57
CA ASP A 843 -5.14 -11.79 29.73
C ASP A 843 -5.59 -11.03 30.98
N LEU A 844 -5.96 -9.75 30.82
CA LEU A 844 -6.46 -8.91 31.92
C LEU A 844 -7.75 -9.45 32.51
N ILE A 845 -8.68 -9.89 31.65
CA ILE A 845 -9.94 -10.51 32.06
C ILE A 845 -9.67 -11.89 32.67
N SER A 846 -8.87 -12.73 32.02
CA SER A 846 -8.57 -14.10 32.47
C SER A 846 -7.83 -14.13 33.81
N SER A 847 -6.90 -13.18 34.03
CA SER A 847 -6.16 -13.03 35.29
C SER A 847 -6.97 -12.32 36.39
N LYS A 848 -8.18 -11.84 36.09
CA LYS A 848 -9.02 -11.02 36.97
C LYS A 848 -8.38 -9.69 37.40
N ALA A 849 -7.42 -9.19 36.63
CA ALA A 849 -6.87 -7.85 36.79
C ALA A 849 -7.89 -6.77 36.38
N ALA A 850 -8.74 -7.09 35.41
CA ALA A 850 -9.98 -6.37 35.09
C ALA A 850 -11.18 -7.25 35.48
N SER A 851 -12.21 -6.64 36.06
CA SER A 851 -13.38 -7.37 36.58
C SER A 851 -14.34 -7.83 35.47
N SER A 852 -14.36 -7.12 34.34
CA SER A 852 -15.23 -7.40 33.19
C SER A 852 -14.76 -6.63 31.94
N LEU A 853 -15.46 -6.83 30.83
CA LEU A 853 -15.25 -6.10 29.58
C LEU A 853 -15.43 -4.58 29.74
N SER A 854 -16.16 -4.11 30.76
CA SER A 854 -16.40 -2.68 30.94
C SER A 854 -15.19 -1.89 31.45
N GLU A 855 -14.16 -2.57 31.97
CA GLU A 855 -12.96 -1.93 32.51
C GLU A 855 -11.79 -1.90 31.51
N VAL A 856 -11.79 -2.77 30.51
CA VAL A 856 -10.68 -2.86 29.54
C VAL A 856 -10.81 -1.83 28.41
N ILE A 857 -9.67 -1.45 27.84
CA ILE A 857 -9.61 -0.47 26.74
C ILE A 857 -10.10 -1.13 25.45
N CYS A 858 -11.25 -0.70 24.94
CA CYS A 858 -11.88 -1.29 23.74
C CYS A 858 -11.87 -0.34 22.55
N CYS A 859 -12.15 0.93 22.80
CA CYS A 859 -12.10 2.02 21.83
C CYS A 859 -11.19 3.14 22.34
N ARG A 860 -10.65 3.95 21.45
CA ARG A 860 -9.77 5.06 21.85
C ARG A 860 -10.48 6.07 22.75
N ASP A 861 -11.77 6.31 22.50
CA ASP A 861 -12.62 7.20 23.27
C ASP A 861 -12.69 6.79 24.75
N ASP A 862 -12.61 5.48 25.05
CA ASP A 862 -12.62 4.96 26.41
C ASP A 862 -11.39 5.45 27.20
N ILE A 863 -10.25 5.62 26.53
CA ILE A 863 -9.03 6.16 27.16
C ILE A 863 -9.27 7.59 27.61
N MET A 864 -9.74 8.41 26.69
CA MET A 864 -9.98 9.83 26.97
C MET A 864 -11.03 10.01 28.07
N LEU A 865 -12.17 9.31 27.97
CA LEU A 865 -13.25 9.41 28.94
C LEU A 865 -12.82 8.88 30.33
N ALA A 866 -12.15 7.73 30.40
CA ALA A 866 -11.69 7.16 31.67
C ALA A 866 -10.73 8.11 32.41
N LEU A 867 -9.77 8.70 31.70
CA LEU A 867 -8.81 9.64 32.28
C LEU A 867 -9.49 10.95 32.73
N ILE A 868 -10.42 11.48 31.93
CA ILE A 868 -11.19 12.69 32.30
C ILE A 868 -12.07 12.43 33.53
N HIS A 869 -12.75 11.28 33.60
CA HIS A 869 -13.56 10.91 34.76
C HIS A 869 -12.74 10.76 36.05
N LYS A 870 -11.43 10.46 35.92
CA LYS A 870 -10.46 10.44 37.03
C LYS A 870 -9.85 11.81 37.34
N GLY A 871 -10.26 12.86 36.64
CA GLY A 871 -9.84 14.24 36.88
C GLY A 871 -8.62 14.69 36.07
N MET A 872 -8.21 13.97 35.03
CA MET A 872 -7.15 14.41 34.12
C MET A 872 -7.59 15.63 33.29
N ASP A 873 -6.64 16.51 32.98
CA ASP A 873 -6.87 17.56 31.98
C ASP A 873 -7.30 16.98 30.63
N LYS A 874 -8.28 17.63 29.99
CA LYS A 874 -8.91 17.12 28.78
C LYS A 874 -7.94 17.06 27.59
N ALA A 875 -7.04 18.04 27.44
CA ALA A 875 -6.09 18.08 26.34
C ALA A 875 -4.99 17.03 26.52
N LEU A 876 -4.54 16.80 27.76
CA LEU A 876 -3.60 15.73 28.08
C LEU A 876 -4.21 14.34 27.82
N ALA A 877 -5.45 14.11 28.27
CA ALA A 877 -6.16 12.85 28.03
C ALA A 877 -6.33 12.56 26.52
N PHE A 878 -6.64 13.58 25.72
CA PHE A 878 -6.70 13.47 24.26
C PHE A 878 -5.35 13.15 23.62
N SER A 879 -4.27 13.81 24.06
CA SER A 879 -2.91 13.53 23.58
C SER A 879 -2.51 12.07 23.84
N ILE A 880 -2.76 11.57 25.06
CA ILE A 880 -2.49 10.18 25.43
C ILE A 880 -3.32 9.22 24.56
N MET A 881 -4.62 9.47 24.40
CA MET A 881 -5.48 8.69 23.51
C MET A 881 -4.92 8.62 22.08
N GLU A 882 -4.53 9.75 21.49
CA GLU A 882 -4.00 9.79 20.11
C GLU A 882 -2.62 9.13 19.98
N LYS A 883 -1.78 9.14 21.03
CA LYS A 883 -0.53 8.37 21.07
C LYS A 883 -0.82 6.87 21.05
N VAL A 884 -1.63 6.39 22.00
CA VAL A 884 -1.95 4.96 22.17
C VAL A 884 -2.64 4.38 20.93
N ARG A 885 -3.65 5.06 20.37
CA ARG A 885 -4.37 4.54 19.19
C ARG A 885 -3.50 4.41 17.94
N LYS A 886 -2.33 5.07 17.90
CA LYS A 886 -1.35 5.01 16.81
C LYS A 886 -0.17 4.09 17.14
N GLY A 887 -0.20 3.38 18.27
CA GLY A 887 0.93 2.57 18.74
C GLY A 887 2.18 3.38 19.03
N ARG A 888 2.06 4.68 19.30
CA ARG A 888 3.19 5.53 19.65
C ARG A 888 3.58 5.30 21.11
N PRO A 889 4.89 5.27 21.44
CA PRO A 889 5.33 5.11 22.81
C PRO A 889 4.82 6.26 23.68
N LEU A 890 4.42 5.92 24.91
CA LEU A 890 4.12 6.91 25.95
C LEU A 890 5.44 7.45 26.51
N SER A 891 5.50 8.75 26.78
CA SER A 891 6.64 9.36 27.48
C SER A 891 6.54 9.11 28.99
N GLU A 892 7.66 9.21 29.71
CA GLU A 892 7.67 9.10 31.18
C GLU A 892 6.65 10.05 31.84
N GLU A 893 6.53 11.28 31.32
CA GLU A 893 5.52 12.26 31.77
C GLU A 893 4.07 11.79 31.57
N ASP A 894 3.79 11.04 30.49
CA ASP A 894 2.43 10.52 30.25
C ASP A 894 2.10 9.43 31.28
N GLU A 895 3.07 8.55 31.57
CA GLU A 895 2.90 7.46 32.52
C GLU A 895 2.67 7.98 33.94
N GLU A 896 3.50 8.93 34.39
CA GLU A 896 3.33 9.59 35.68
C GLU A 896 1.97 10.29 35.79
N ALA A 897 1.50 10.91 34.70
CA ALA A 897 0.20 11.56 34.68
C ALA A 897 -0.96 10.55 34.84
N ILE A 898 -0.88 9.39 34.18
CA ILE A 898 -1.87 8.32 34.30
C ILE A 898 -1.88 7.72 35.72
N GLU A 899 -0.70 7.49 36.31
CA GLU A 899 -0.57 6.97 37.67
C GLU A 899 -1.11 7.97 38.71
N LYS A 900 -0.83 9.26 38.52
CA LYS A 900 -1.26 10.34 39.43
C LYS A 900 -2.77 10.49 39.54
N VAL A 901 -3.52 10.17 38.47
CA VAL A 901 -4.98 10.16 38.49
C VAL A 901 -5.56 8.85 39.06
N GLY A 902 -4.70 7.95 39.55
CA GLY A 902 -5.08 6.74 40.27
C GLY A 902 -5.56 5.61 39.35
N MET A 903 -5.07 5.56 38.11
CA MET A 903 -5.31 4.41 37.23
C MET A 903 -4.46 3.21 37.65
N PRO A 904 -4.93 1.96 37.49
CA PRO A 904 -4.15 0.78 37.83
C PRO A 904 -2.90 0.62 36.95
N ASN A 905 -1.81 0.06 37.49
CA ASN A 905 -0.56 -0.17 36.72
C ASN A 905 -0.76 -1.01 35.46
N TRP A 906 -1.72 -1.94 35.47
CA TRP A 906 -2.02 -2.73 34.27
C TRP A 906 -2.54 -1.87 33.11
N TYR A 907 -3.17 -0.72 33.41
CA TYR A 907 -3.74 0.18 32.41
C TYR A 907 -2.65 0.83 31.55
N VAL A 908 -1.56 1.28 32.19
CA VAL A 908 -0.38 1.84 31.50
C VAL A 908 0.26 0.77 30.61
N ASN A 909 0.43 -0.45 31.12
CA ASN A 909 0.97 -1.56 30.35
C ASN A 909 0.08 -1.96 29.18
N SER A 910 -1.25 -1.89 29.33
CA SER A 910 -2.19 -2.11 28.25
C SER A 910 -2.05 -1.05 27.16
N CYS A 911 -1.96 0.23 27.54
CA CYS A 911 -1.74 1.35 26.62
C CYS A 911 -0.46 1.17 25.80
N LYS A 912 0.63 0.67 26.40
CA LYS A 912 1.91 0.42 25.71
C LYS A 912 1.86 -0.72 24.68
N LYS A 913 0.94 -1.66 24.83
CA LYS A 913 0.80 -2.82 23.94
C LYS A 913 -0.04 -2.51 22.69
N ILE A 914 -1.02 -1.63 22.81
CA ILE A 914 -1.97 -1.32 21.74
C ILE A 914 -1.23 -0.69 20.57
N THR A 915 -1.26 -1.34 19.42
CA THR A 915 -0.66 -0.82 18.18
C THR A 915 -1.62 0.04 17.37
N TYR A 916 -2.91 -0.24 17.49
CA TYR A 916 -3.99 0.46 16.79
C TYR A 916 -5.31 0.27 17.53
N LEU A 917 -6.19 1.28 17.50
CA LEU A 917 -7.49 1.21 18.19
C LEU A 917 -8.59 2.01 17.46
N PHE A 918 -9.79 1.44 17.35
CA PHE A 918 -10.94 2.07 16.70
C PHE A 918 -11.53 3.26 17.48
N PRO A 919 -12.12 4.26 16.80
CA PRO A 919 -13.08 5.17 17.41
C PRO A 919 -14.40 4.47 17.73
N LYS A 920 -15.00 4.80 18.87
CA LYS A 920 -16.29 4.25 19.32
C LYS A 920 -17.41 4.51 18.32
N ALA A 921 -17.39 5.66 17.65
CA ALA A 921 -18.33 5.99 16.58
C ALA A 921 -18.30 4.99 15.41
N HIS A 922 -17.12 4.54 15.01
CA HIS A 922 -16.95 3.55 13.93
C HIS A 922 -17.46 2.18 14.38
N ALA A 923 -17.06 1.75 15.58
CA ALA A 923 -17.54 0.50 16.16
C ALA A 923 -19.08 0.48 16.27
N ALA A 924 -19.69 1.57 16.76
CA ALA A 924 -21.14 1.70 16.87
C ALA A 924 -21.83 1.59 15.51
N ALA A 925 -21.36 2.32 14.49
CA ALA A 925 -21.94 2.27 13.15
C ALA A 925 -21.90 0.86 12.54
N TYR A 926 -20.80 0.12 12.76
CA TYR A 926 -20.67 -1.25 12.27
C TYR A 926 -21.59 -2.22 13.02
N VAL A 927 -21.74 -2.05 14.34
CA VAL A 927 -22.71 -2.83 15.12
C VAL A 927 -24.15 -2.52 14.67
N PHE A 928 -24.49 -1.27 14.33
CA PHE A 928 -25.82 -0.93 13.82
C PHE A 928 -26.15 -1.71 12.54
N MET A 929 -25.19 -1.77 11.61
CA MET A 929 -25.29 -2.57 10.38
C MET A 929 -25.41 -4.07 10.67
N ALA A 930 -24.54 -4.61 11.53
CA ALA A 930 -24.54 -6.03 11.89
C ALA A 930 -25.86 -6.46 12.54
N VAL A 931 -26.41 -5.65 13.46
CA VAL A 931 -27.68 -5.92 14.14
C VAL A 931 -28.86 -5.85 13.16
N ARG A 932 -28.86 -4.90 12.21
CA ARG A 932 -29.90 -4.84 11.16
C ARG A 932 -29.89 -6.09 10.27
N LEU A 933 -28.71 -6.57 9.88
CA LEU A 933 -28.59 -7.81 9.11
C LEU A 933 -28.97 -9.05 9.95
N ALA A 934 -28.58 -9.06 11.23
CA ALA A 934 -28.95 -10.10 12.18
C ALA A 934 -30.47 -10.18 12.38
N TYR A 935 -31.17 -9.05 12.37
CA TYR A 935 -32.63 -9.01 12.44
C TYR A 935 -33.27 -9.82 11.30
N PHE A 936 -32.81 -9.60 10.06
CA PHE A 936 -33.27 -10.41 8.93
C PHE A 936 -32.83 -11.87 9.06
N LYS A 937 -31.64 -12.16 9.57
CA LYS A 937 -31.22 -13.55 9.81
C LYS A 937 -32.17 -14.29 10.76
N VAL A 938 -32.62 -13.63 11.83
CA VAL A 938 -33.53 -14.22 12.82
C VAL A 938 -34.95 -14.33 12.27
N HIS A 939 -35.51 -13.23 11.75
CA HIS A 939 -36.94 -13.10 11.45
C HIS A 939 -37.30 -13.43 9.98
N TYR A 940 -36.34 -13.34 9.06
CA TYR A 940 -36.51 -13.54 7.60
C TYR A 940 -35.35 -14.38 7.01
N PRO A 941 -35.17 -15.63 7.48
CA PRO A 941 -33.97 -16.42 7.18
C PRO A 941 -33.78 -16.68 5.68
N LEU A 942 -34.85 -16.98 4.94
CA LEU A 942 -34.77 -17.30 3.51
C LEU A 942 -34.24 -16.10 2.71
N GLU A 943 -34.78 -14.91 2.97
CA GLU A 943 -34.40 -13.64 2.38
C GLU A 943 -32.97 -13.25 2.79
N PHE A 944 -32.60 -13.47 4.06
CA PHE A 944 -31.24 -13.25 4.56
C PHE A 944 -30.21 -14.06 3.76
N TYR A 945 -30.40 -15.38 3.62
CA TYR A 945 -29.44 -16.21 2.90
C TYR A 945 -29.44 -15.90 1.40
N ALA A 946 -30.59 -15.55 0.81
CA ALA A 946 -30.65 -15.07 -0.57
C ALA A 946 -29.76 -13.83 -0.78
N ALA A 947 -29.91 -12.82 0.08
CA ALA A 947 -29.15 -11.58 -0.01
C ALA A 947 -27.67 -11.76 0.33
N TYR A 948 -27.34 -12.51 1.38
CA TYR A 948 -25.96 -12.81 1.78
C TYR A 948 -25.21 -13.51 0.64
N LEU A 949 -25.75 -14.62 0.12
CA LEU A 949 -25.08 -15.41 -0.92
C LEU A 949 -24.97 -14.64 -2.24
N SER A 950 -25.95 -13.81 -2.58
CA SER A 950 -25.90 -12.98 -3.80
C SER A 950 -24.83 -11.89 -3.76
N THR A 951 -24.54 -11.37 -2.57
CA THR A 951 -23.68 -10.19 -2.42
C THR A 951 -22.25 -10.55 -2.00
N ARG A 952 -22.06 -11.62 -1.21
CA ARG A 952 -20.78 -11.96 -0.56
C ARG A 952 -20.14 -13.27 -0.98
N CYS A 953 -20.90 -14.18 -1.58
CA CYS A 953 -20.38 -15.49 -1.92
C CYS A 953 -19.56 -15.44 -3.22
N ASP A 954 -18.24 -15.54 -3.11
CA ASP A 954 -17.32 -15.59 -4.26
C ASP A 954 -16.87 -17.03 -4.62
N SER A 955 -17.08 -17.99 -3.71
CA SER A 955 -16.69 -19.38 -3.89
C SER A 955 -17.83 -20.30 -3.43
N PHE A 956 -18.27 -21.21 -4.30
CA PHE A 956 -19.45 -22.04 -4.05
C PHE A 956 -19.26 -23.46 -4.59
N ASP A 957 -19.91 -24.44 -3.96
CA ASP A 957 -19.98 -25.82 -4.44
C ASP A 957 -21.44 -26.20 -4.71
N PRO A 958 -21.92 -26.04 -5.96
CA PRO A 958 -23.32 -26.25 -6.29
C PRO A 958 -23.72 -27.73 -6.23
N VAL A 959 -22.77 -28.66 -6.42
CA VAL A 959 -23.04 -30.09 -6.37
C VAL A 959 -23.25 -30.53 -4.93
N ALA A 960 -22.28 -30.23 -4.05
CA ALA A 960 -22.40 -30.57 -2.63
C ALA A 960 -23.65 -29.92 -2.00
N THR A 961 -23.98 -28.70 -2.41
CA THR A 961 -25.17 -27.99 -1.93
C THR A 961 -26.47 -28.70 -2.29
N VAL A 962 -26.63 -29.15 -3.54
CA VAL A 962 -27.85 -29.86 -4.00
C VAL A 962 -27.96 -31.25 -3.38
N ASP A 963 -26.83 -31.94 -3.19
CA ASP A 963 -26.77 -33.26 -2.56
C ASP A 963 -27.11 -33.21 -1.04
N GLY A 964 -27.08 -32.02 -0.44
CA GLY A 964 -27.60 -31.72 0.89
C GLY A 964 -26.57 -31.81 2.02
N ILE A 965 -27.07 -31.74 3.26
CA ILE A 965 -26.29 -31.56 4.50
C ILE A 965 -25.08 -32.51 4.61
N GLY A 966 -25.26 -33.79 4.26
CA GLY A 966 -24.20 -34.78 4.36
C GLY A 966 -23.01 -34.51 3.42
N ALA A 967 -23.31 -34.09 2.19
CA ALA A 967 -22.30 -33.77 1.18
C ALA A 967 -21.56 -32.47 1.53
N VAL A 968 -22.30 -31.44 1.98
CA VAL A 968 -21.71 -30.17 2.46
C VAL A 968 -20.75 -30.42 3.63
N ARG A 969 -21.16 -31.20 4.64
CA ARG A 969 -20.30 -31.56 5.78
C ARG A 969 -19.04 -32.30 5.35
N ALA A 970 -19.18 -33.27 4.44
CA ALA A 970 -18.04 -34.03 3.93
C ALA A 970 -17.03 -33.13 3.21
N ARG A 971 -17.53 -32.16 2.42
CA ARG A 971 -16.69 -31.21 1.69
C ARG A 971 -15.93 -30.26 2.61
N ILE A 972 -16.60 -29.72 3.63
CA ILE A 972 -15.95 -28.89 4.67
C ILE A 972 -14.85 -29.70 5.37
N ALA A 973 -15.15 -30.93 5.81
CA ALA A 973 -14.19 -31.79 6.50
C ALA A 973 -12.97 -32.14 5.63
N GLU A 974 -13.18 -32.43 4.34
CA GLU A 974 -12.10 -32.68 3.40
C GLU A 974 -11.13 -31.50 3.32
N ILE A 975 -11.65 -30.28 3.17
CA ILE A 975 -10.84 -29.06 3.08
C ILE A 975 -10.09 -28.82 4.39
N ARG A 976 -10.80 -28.83 5.53
CA ARG A 976 -10.20 -28.58 6.85
C ARG A 976 -9.14 -29.61 7.23
N SER A 977 -9.28 -30.86 6.76
CA SER A 977 -8.28 -31.92 7.01
C SER A 977 -6.91 -31.65 6.39
N LYS A 978 -6.82 -30.76 5.39
CA LYS A 978 -5.56 -30.37 4.75
C LYS A 978 -4.72 -29.43 5.62
N GLY A 979 -5.31 -28.79 6.66
CA GLY A 979 -4.61 -27.83 7.52
C GLY A 979 -3.90 -26.75 6.69
N ASP A 980 -2.62 -26.53 6.97
CA ASP A 980 -1.77 -25.53 6.29
C ASP A 980 -1.55 -25.81 4.79
N ALA A 981 -1.88 -27.00 4.30
CA ALA A 981 -1.81 -27.32 2.87
C ALA A 981 -3.06 -26.88 2.08
N ALA A 982 -4.12 -26.42 2.75
CA ALA A 982 -5.30 -25.88 2.07
C ALA A 982 -4.98 -24.55 1.40
N THR A 983 -5.40 -24.39 0.14
CA THR A 983 -5.25 -23.12 -0.57
C THR A 983 -6.20 -22.06 -0.01
N PRO A 984 -5.89 -20.75 -0.11
CA PRO A 984 -6.79 -19.69 0.35
C PRO A 984 -8.21 -19.78 -0.24
N ARG A 985 -8.33 -20.22 -1.49
CA ARG A 985 -9.62 -20.41 -2.17
C ARG A 985 -10.42 -21.59 -1.59
N GLU A 986 -9.75 -22.66 -1.18
CA GLU A 986 -10.41 -23.78 -0.51
C GLU A 986 -10.87 -23.39 0.88
N VAL A 987 -10.05 -22.66 1.64
CA VAL A 987 -10.46 -22.14 2.96
C VAL A 987 -11.70 -21.26 2.84
N ALA A 988 -11.71 -20.32 1.89
CA ALA A 988 -12.89 -19.48 1.62
C ALA A 988 -14.12 -20.29 1.21
N LEU A 989 -13.95 -21.34 0.40
CA LEU A 989 -15.05 -22.25 0.06
C LEU A 989 -15.63 -22.95 1.30
N ALA A 990 -14.78 -23.44 2.20
CA ALA A 990 -15.24 -24.08 3.43
C ALA A 990 -16.02 -23.10 4.32
N ASP A 991 -15.54 -21.85 4.44
CA ASP A 991 -16.22 -20.81 5.21
C ASP A 991 -17.62 -20.48 4.64
N GLU A 992 -17.76 -20.38 3.32
CA GLU A 992 -19.06 -20.17 2.67
C GLU A 992 -20.00 -21.38 2.81
N LEU A 993 -19.46 -22.60 2.73
CA LEU A 993 -20.22 -23.83 2.94
C LEU A 993 -20.75 -23.97 4.38
N GLU A 994 -20.10 -23.39 5.38
CA GLU A 994 -20.64 -23.32 6.74
C GLU A 994 -21.96 -22.52 6.77
N VAL A 995 -22.03 -21.40 6.04
CA VAL A 995 -23.27 -20.58 5.92
C VAL A 995 -24.36 -21.38 5.20
N VAL A 996 -24.01 -22.10 4.13
CA VAL A 996 -24.95 -22.98 3.41
C VAL A 996 -25.47 -24.08 4.32
N LEU A 997 -24.59 -24.70 5.12
CA LEU A 997 -24.96 -25.73 6.07
C LEU A 997 -25.94 -25.20 7.13
N GLU A 998 -25.69 -24.01 7.68
CA GLU A 998 -26.62 -23.34 8.61
C GLU A 998 -27.99 -23.10 7.94
N ALA A 999 -28.00 -22.58 6.71
CA ALA A 999 -29.23 -22.36 5.96
C ALA A 999 -30.04 -23.66 5.79
N GLN A 1000 -29.37 -24.76 5.41
CA GLN A 1000 -30.00 -26.07 5.23
C GLN A 1000 -30.55 -26.64 6.54
N LEU A 1001 -29.81 -26.51 7.64
CA LEU A 1001 -30.26 -26.95 8.98
C LEU A 1001 -31.49 -26.15 9.45
N ARG A 1002 -31.60 -24.89 9.03
CA ARG A 1002 -32.78 -24.03 9.27
C ARG A 1002 -33.92 -24.27 8.28
N GLY A 1003 -33.80 -25.27 7.40
CA GLY A 1003 -34.85 -25.69 6.48
C GLY A 1003 -34.84 -25.00 5.11
N VAL A 1004 -33.82 -24.20 4.80
CA VAL A 1004 -33.68 -23.57 3.48
C VAL A 1004 -33.23 -24.63 2.46
N ARG A 1005 -33.98 -24.72 1.36
CA ARG A 1005 -33.68 -25.64 0.27
C ARG A 1005 -33.08 -24.88 -0.91
N PHE A 1006 -32.13 -25.51 -1.59
CA PHE A 1006 -31.47 -24.95 -2.77
C PHE A 1006 -31.93 -25.68 -4.01
N LEU A 1007 -32.28 -24.92 -5.05
CA LEU A 1007 -32.62 -25.44 -6.36
C LEU A 1007 -31.39 -25.34 -7.27
N PRO A 1008 -31.14 -26.35 -8.13
CA PRO A 1008 -30.00 -26.36 -9.05
C PRO A 1008 -30.03 -25.15 -9.99
N VAL A 1009 -28.89 -24.85 -10.63
CA VAL A 1009 -28.88 -23.85 -11.69
C VAL A 1009 -29.82 -24.28 -12.82
N ASP A 1010 -30.63 -23.34 -13.29
CA ASP A 1010 -31.61 -23.55 -14.35
C ASP A 1010 -31.37 -22.53 -15.47
N ILE A 1011 -31.26 -23.02 -16.71
CA ILE A 1011 -30.89 -22.19 -17.86
C ILE A 1011 -31.91 -21.05 -18.13
N TYR A 1012 -33.17 -21.22 -17.73
CA TYR A 1012 -34.24 -20.26 -17.99
C TYR A 1012 -34.56 -19.37 -16.79
N ASN A 1013 -34.36 -19.87 -15.56
CA ASN A 1013 -34.81 -19.20 -14.35
C ASN A 1013 -33.67 -18.64 -13.48
N SER A 1014 -32.44 -19.17 -13.58
CA SER A 1014 -31.31 -18.65 -12.79
C SER A 1014 -30.84 -17.29 -13.28
N GLU A 1015 -30.47 -16.39 -12.39
CA GLU A 1015 -29.86 -15.09 -12.72
C GLU A 1015 -28.31 -15.19 -12.77
N PRO A 1016 -27.59 -14.18 -13.30
CA PRO A 1016 -26.14 -14.24 -13.41
C PRO A 1016 -25.46 -14.36 -12.04
N ARG A 1017 -25.84 -13.48 -11.10
CA ARG A 1017 -25.22 -13.38 -9.76
C ARG A 1017 -26.19 -13.65 -8.60
N ALA A 1018 -27.47 -13.30 -8.74
CA ALA A 1018 -28.40 -13.32 -7.62
C ALA A 1018 -28.99 -14.72 -7.34
N PHE A 1019 -28.94 -15.14 -6.08
CA PHE A 1019 -29.78 -16.21 -5.55
C PHE A 1019 -31.21 -15.71 -5.43
N THR A 1020 -32.12 -16.25 -6.24
CA THR A 1020 -33.52 -15.81 -6.29
C THR A 1020 -34.42 -16.76 -5.49
N ILE A 1021 -35.50 -16.21 -4.90
CA ILE A 1021 -36.47 -17.02 -4.17
C ILE A 1021 -37.50 -17.56 -5.15
N GLU A 1022 -37.63 -18.89 -5.20
CA GLU A 1022 -38.57 -19.61 -6.05
C GLU A 1022 -39.27 -20.69 -5.21
N GLU A 1023 -40.59 -20.59 -5.07
CA GLU A 1023 -41.42 -21.54 -4.30
C GLU A 1023 -40.91 -21.85 -2.88
N GLY A 1024 -40.35 -20.84 -2.19
CA GLY A 1024 -39.79 -20.99 -0.85
C GLY A 1024 -38.41 -21.67 -0.81
N CYS A 1025 -37.75 -21.81 -1.94
CA CYS A 1025 -36.37 -22.31 -2.08
C CYS A 1025 -35.47 -21.23 -2.70
N LEU A 1026 -34.15 -21.41 -2.61
CA LEU A 1026 -33.16 -20.55 -3.25
C LEU A 1026 -32.68 -21.15 -4.56
N ARG A 1027 -32.96 -20.49 -5.68
CA ARG A 1027 -32.43 -20.81 -6.99
C ARG A 1027 -30.99 -20.33 -7.10
N MET A 1028 -30.07 -21.25 -7.39
CA MET A 1028 -28.66 -20.89 -7.56
C MET A 1028 -28.41 -20.09 -8.84
N PRO A 1029 -27.53 -19.08 -8.82
CA PRO A 1029 -27.17 -18.27 -9.99
C PRO A 1029 -26.13 -18.98 -10.87
N PHE A 1030 -25.89 -18.47 -12.08
CA PHE A 1030 -24.88 -19.01 -12.98
C PHE A 1030 -23.44 -18.95 -12.41
N VAL A 1031 -23.09 -17.88 -11.67
CA VAL A 1031 -21.76 -17.74 -11.04
C VAL A 1031 -21.46 -18.79 -9.98
N SER A 1032 -22.46 -19.53 -9.50
CA SER A 1032 -22.23 -20.67 -8.61
C SER A 1032 -21.53 -21.84 -9.31
N ILE A 1033 -21.52 -21.87 -10.65
CA ILE A 1033 -20.84 -22.91 -11.44
C ILE A 1033 -19.34 -22.61 -11.48
N PRO A 1034 -18.47 -23.55 -11.05
CA PRO A 1034 -17.03 -23.35 -11.08
C PRO A 1034 -16.51 -22.98 -12.48
N GLY A 1035 -15.86 -21.82 -12.57
CA GLY A 1035 -15.26 -21.31 -13.82
C GLY A 1035 -16.21 -20.48 -14.71
N LEU A 1036 -17.48 -20.35 -14.34
CA LEU A 1036 -18.45 -19.51 -15.06
C LEU A 1036 -18.50 -18.13 -14.39
N GLY A 1037 -17.86 -17.13 -15.01
CA GLY A 1037 -17.83 -15.75 -14.50
C GLY A 1037 -19.10 -14.95 -14.77
N ILE A 1038 -19.23 -13.79 -14.13
CA ILE A 1038 -20.45 -12.95 -14.23
C ILE A 1038 -20.81 -12.57 -15.68
N SER A 1039 -19.83 -12.18 -16.50
CA SER A 1039 -20.06 -11.81 -17.91
C SER A 1039 -20.58 -12.99 -18.75
N ALA A 1040 -20.14 -14.22 -18.44
CA ALA A 1040 -20.67 -15.41 -19.09
C ALA A 1040 -22.13 -15.64 -18.67
N GLY A 1041 -22.45 -15.49 -17.38
CA GLY A 1041 -23.83 -15.53 -16.88
C GLY A 1041 -24.73 -14.46 -17.52
N GLU A 1042 -24.25 -13.22 -17.62
CA GLU A 1042 -24.96 -12.10 -18.28
C GLU A 1042 -25.20 -12.39 -19.76
N SER A 1043 -24.23 -12.98 -20.47
CA SER A 1043 -24.39 -13.37 -21.86
C SER A 1043 -25.50 -14.42 -22.05
N ILE A 1044 -25.60 -15.39 -21.13
CA ILE A 1044 -26.67 -16.41 -21.13
C ILE A 1044 -28.03 -15.73 -20.94
N VAL A 1045 -28.14 -14.84 -19.95
CA VAL A 1045 -29.38 -14.13 -19.65
C VAL A 1045 -29.79 -13.18 -20.77
N SER A 1046 -28.83 -12.47 -21.37
CA SER A 1046 -29.07 -11.62 -22.54
C SER A 1046 -29.57 -12.44 -23.72
N ALA A 1047 -28.89 -13.53 -24.06
CA ALA A 1047 -29.28 -14.41 -25.15
C ALA A 1047 -30.66 -15.04 -24.90
N ARG A 1048 -30.92 -15.63 -23.73
CA ARG A 1048 -32.24 -16.26 -23.49
C ARG A 1048 -33.41 -15.27 -23.57
N ARG A 1049 -33.19 -13.98 -23.29
CA ARG A 1049 -34.20 -12.91 -23.39
C ARG A 1049 -34.56 -12.58 -24.84
N GLU A 1050 -33.65 -12.74 -25.78
CA GLU A 1050 -33.95 -12.58 -27.21
C GLU A 1050 -34.82 -13.74 -27.71
N ARG A 1051 -34.46 -14.99 -27.36
CA ARG A 1051 -35.24 -16.21 -27.64
C ARG A 1051 -34.71 -17.40 -26.82
N PRO A 1052 -35.56 -18.40 -26.50
CA PRO A 1052 -35.13 -19.67 -25.89
C PRO A 1052 -34.07 -20.39 -26.71
N PHE A 1053 -33.19 -21.12 -26.04
CA PHE A 1053 -32.16 -21.92 -26.71
C PHE A 1053 -32.77 -23.16 -27.38
N THR A 1054 -32.38 -23.45 -28.61
CA THR A 1054 -32.89 -24.59 -29.38
C THR A 1054 -31.97 -25.81 -29.31
N SER A 1055 -30.67 -25.60 -29.09
CA SER A 1055 -29.66 -26.66 -28.97
C SER A 1055 -28.43 -26.16 -28.20
N LEU A 1056 -27.52 -27.09 -27.88
CA LEU A 1056 -26.19 -26.76 -27.32
C LEU A 1056 -25.36 -25.92 -28.29
N GLU A 1057 -25.53 -26.12 -29.60
CA GLU A 1057 -24.88 -25.32 -30.64
C GLU A 1057 -25.39 -23.86 -30.63
N ASP A 1058 -26.72 -23.65 -30.55
CA ASP A 1058 -27.32 -22.32 -30.42
C ASP A 1058 -26.82 -21.58 -29.18
N LEU A 1059 -26.81 -22.27 -28.03
CA LEU A 1059 -26.28 -21.72 -26.78
C LEU A 1059 -24.82 -21.28 -26.96
N ARG A 1060 -23.96 -22.16 -27.49
CA ARG A 1060 -22.53 -21.88 -27.68
C ARG A 1060 -22.30 -20.71 -28.63
N SER A 1061 -23.02 -20.67 -29.74
CA SER A 1061 -22.89 -19.63 -30.76
C SER A 1061 -23.22 -18.25 -30.21
N ARG A 1062 -24.32 -18.15 -29.43
CA ARG A 1062 -24.85 -16.88 -28.93
C ARG A 1062 -24.17 -16.36 -27.67
N THR A 1063 -23.63 -17.25 -26.84
CA THR A 1063 -22.98 -16.90 -25.57
C THR A 1063 -21.46 -16.93 -25.62
N LYS A 1064 -20.87 -17.54 -26.67
CA LYS A 1064 -19.43 -17.79 -26.81
C LYS A 1064 -18.82 -18.60 -25.64
N LEU A 1065 -19.63 -19.37 -24.93
CA LEU A 1065 -19.16 -20.27 -23.87
C LEU A 1065 -18.15 -21.29 -24.41
N THR A 1066 -17.14 -21.61 -23.60
CA THR A 1066 -16.16 -22.64 -23.94
C THR A 1066 -16.80 -24.02 -23.88
N LYS A 1067 -16.27 -24.96 -24.66
CA LYS A 1067 -16.74 -26.35 -24.65
C LYS A 1067 -16.65 -26.95 -23.24
N THR A 1068 -15.58 -26.67 -22.50
CA THR A 1068 -15.38 -27.13 -21.13
C THR A 1068 -16.51 -26.70 -20.19
N LEU A 1069 -16.98 -25.46 -20.30
CA LEU A 1069 -18.10 -24.96 -19.48
C LEU A 1069 -19.43 -25.62 -19.86
N ILE A 1070 -19.68 -25.82 -21.16
CA ILE A 1070 -20.88 -26.52 -21.63
C ILE A 1070 -20.89 -27.97 -21.15
N ASP A 1071 -19.78 -28.68 -21.27
CA ASP A 1071 -19.65 -30.08 -20.83
C ASP A 1071 -19.89 -30.19 -19.31
N LEU A 1072 -19.37 -29.23 -18.52
CA LEU A 1072 -19.62 -29.14 -17.08
C LEU A 1072 -21.11 -28.90 -16.77
N MET A 1073 -21.75 -27.93 -17.43
CA MET A 1073 -23.18 -27.64 -17.28
C MET A 1073 -24.05 -28.85 -17.65
N CYS A 1074 -23.67 -29.61 -18.67
CA CYS A 1074 -24.30 -30.88 -19.03
C CYS A 1074 -24.15 -31.92 -17.92
N SER A 1075 -22.95 -32.11 -17.36
CA SER A 1075 -22.74 -33.06 -16.26
C SER A 1075 -23.51 -32.71 -14.98
N MET A 1076 -23.79 -31.42 -14.78
CA MET A 1076 -24.61 -30.90 -13.68
C MET A 1076 -26.12 -30.96 -13.98
N GLY A 1077 -26.51 -31.40 -15.18
CA GLY A 1077 -27.92 -31.52 -15.58
C GLY A 1077 -28.61 -30.20 -15.92
N VAL A 1078 -27.87 -29.09 -16.04
CA VAL A 1078 -28.41 -27.74 -16.33
C VAL A 1078 -28.98 -27.66 -17.75
N LEU A 1079 -28.41 -28.43 -18.69
CA LEU A 1079 -28.74 -28.38 -20.13
C LEU A 1079 -29.48 -29.63 -20.62
N ARG A 1080 -30.06 -30.42 -19.72
CA ARG A 1080 -30.63 -31.76 -20.01
C ARG A 1080 -31.74 -31.78 -21.08
N ASP A 1081 -32.43 -30.66 -21.25
CA ASP A 1081 -33.57 -30.53 -22.16
C ASP A 1081 -33.18 -29.96 -23.54
N LEU A 1082 -31.87 -29.71 -23.78
CA LEU A 1082 -31.36 -29.21 -25.05
C LEU A 1082 -30.72 -30.33 -25.90
N PRO A 1083 -31.10 -30.48 -27.18
CA PRO A 1083 -30.42 -31.38 -28.11
C PRO A 1083 -29.02 -30.86 -28.48
N GLU A 1084 -28.12 -31.74 -28.94
CA GLU A 1084 -26.76 -31.33 -29.32
C GLU A 1084 -26.73 -30.31 -30.48
N THR A 1085 -27.61 -30.49 -31.46
CA THR A 1085 -27.67 -29.67 -32.69
C THR A 1085 -29.11 -29.40 -33.08
N ASP A 1086 -29.34 -28.29 -33.79
CA ASP A 1086 -30.64 -28.00 -34.38
C ASP A 1086 -30.88 -28.94 -35.58
N GLN A 1087 -31.90 -29.78 -35.52
CA GLN A 1087 -32.25 -30.69 -36.64
C GLN A 1087 -32.87 -29.94 -37.84
N LEU A 1088 -33.27 -28.67 -37.68
CA LEU A 1088 -33.81 -27.80 -38.72
C LEU A 1088 -33.36 -26.35 -38.48
N SER A 1089 -32.38 -25.88 -39.27
CA SER A 1089 -32.07 -24.46 -39.40
C SER A 1089 -33.08 -23.82 -40.36
N LEU A 1090 -34.03 -23.07 -39.82
CA LEU A 1090 -34.93 -22.23 -40.61
C LEU A 1090 -34.38 -20.80 -40.59
N PHE A 1091 -33.83 -20.36 -41.72
CA PHE A 1091 -33.39 -18.98 -41.91
C PHE A 1091 -34.54 -17.98 -41.67
N ALA A 1092 -34.29 -17.01 -40.79
CA ALA A 1092 -34.55 -15.59 -41.02
C ALA A 1092 -33.68 -14.76 -40.06
#